data_AF-A0A0C2VVD9-F1
#
_entry.id   AF-A0A0C2VVD9-F1
#
_cell.length_a   1.000
_cell.length_b   1.000
_cell.length_c   1.000
_cell.angle_alpha   90.00
_cell.angle_beta   90.00
_cell.angle_gamma   90.00
#
_symmetry.space_group_name_H-M   'P 1'
#
loop_
_entity.id
_entity.type
_entity.pdbx_description
1 polymer ?
#
loop_
_entity_poly.entity_id
_entity_poly.type
_entity_poly.pdbx_seq_one_letter_code
_entity_poly.pdbx_strand_id
1 'polypeptide(L)'
;MNRKRWLLLSLFVILSAGLWAGVYFMQPAVSGLAGSSAPAYVFKDKVWNLNFTKPMDASTITEDSVFVQNEESERVPVTVSLDDAGTVLTVTAPEDGYTNLQKYTLHLSDDLKSKLGLGIRDEQVVAFEVVDELPAADSTDYLKQYFTAILDKQKTQDLDYNAFSEESESAADTAESSSDAMGGDDGYSETNNQVDGVNEADVVQTDGEFIYHITGNQLVHIVEVGARESMEPVSAINFEDEFYPSQLFLKEDTLIVIGDKWMTRAYPDQEKPRESRESQPAADMSVTIAKIYSVSDPAKPELIREAGAEGYFNSARMIDSHLYFVTTFSPNFWLLEEDPDVELRPHTWDSKGGESFEPVAAADISIIPENEQGEYALITAVDVSTPDSEVTTETYLGTGGQLYMSEKSLYLATSNGPYTIMPIDIMPAGQGASETTIYKFDIDGSSVDFSSQGTVKGGVLNQFSMDEHDGHFRIATSEGNTFGNNRNSLNHLFILNDRMEQVGSVEGLAKGERIYSARFMGDKAYMVTFRETDPLFVIDTANPEAPEVLGELKIPGFSTYLHPLDENHLIGFGVDTEVMKSESAGDPPQVRQTGMKISLFDITDFSNPKEKDTEIIGGPGTFSTLMHDHKALFHHKERNLFGFPIVMYDEKTDTNEMNFVSQGALLYTITKNNGIQLASEIMDEKQSGQQYEDWDSQIQRLLYIGDTLYSVRANKVESHDLPE
;
A
#
# COMPACT_ATOMS: atom_id res chain seq x y z
N MET A 1 41.78 -41.59 -41.90
CA MET A 1 40.70 -42.09 -41.02
C MET A 1 39.36 -41.91 -41.75
N ASN A 2 38.37 -42.79 -41.59
CA ASN A 2 37.20 -42.83 -42.50
C ASN A 2 36.12 -41.77 -42.14
N ARG A 3 35.56 -41.07 -43.12
CA ARG A 3 34.64 -39.90 -42.94
C ARG A 3 33.39 -40.24 -42.12
N LYS A 4 32.87 -41.48 -42.23
CA LYS A 4 31.78 -41.99 -41.39
C LYS A 4 32.12 -42.05 -39.88
N ARG A 5 33.38 -42.30 -39.50
CA ARG A 5 33.77 -42.30 -38.08
C ARG A 5 33.76 -40.90 -37.49
N TRP A 6 34.12 -39.88 -38.26
CA TRP A 6 34.05 -38.49 -37.81
C TRP A 6 32.61 -38.04 -37.56
N LEU A 7 31.69 -38.33 -38.49
CA LEU A 7 30.26 -38.05 -38.32
C LEU A 7 29.64 -38.78 -37.12
N LEU A 8 30.04 -40.04 -36.87
CA LEU A 8 29.62 -40.78 -35.68
C LEU A 8 30.20 -40.19 -34.39
N LEU A 9 31.45 -39.70 -34.41
CA LEU A 9 32.05 -39.04 -33.25
C LEU A 9 31.36 -37.72 -32.93
N SER A 10 31.10 -36.86 -33.94
CA SER A 10 30.40 -35.60 -33.73
C SER A 10 28.94 -35.80 -33.29
N LEU A 11 28.25 -36.80 -33.84
CA LEU A 11 26.90 -37.16 -33.38
C LEU A 11 26.92 -37.66 -31.93
N PHE A 12 27.91 -38.48 -31.56
CA PHE A 12 28.08 -38.94 -30.18
C PHE A 12 28.38 -37.78 -29.23
N VAL A 13 29.27 -36.85 -29.60
CA VAL A 13 29.57 -35.65 -28.80
C VAL A 13 28.33 -34.78 -28.60
N ILE A 14 27.56 -34.52 -29.66
CA ILE A 14 26.30 -33.74 -29.59
C ILE A 14 25.27 -34.46 -28.70
N LEU A 15 25.10 -35.78 -28.85
CA LEU A 15 24.20 -36.57 -28.00
C LEU A 15 24.66 -36.59 -26.53
N SER A 16 25.97 -36.71 -26.26
CA SER A 16 26.48 -36.67 -24.89
C SER A 16 26.38 -35.28 -24.26
N ALA A 17 26.57 -34.21 -25.05
CA ALA A 17 26.40 -32.83 -24.58
C ALA A 17 24.92 -32.52 -24.30
N GLY A 18 24.01 -32.93 -25.18
CA GLY A 18 22.57 -32.82 -24.96
C GLY A 18 22.07 -33.64 -23.77
N LEU A 19 22.66 -34.82 -23.53
CA LEU A 19 22.33 -35.65 -22.36
C LEU A 19 22.91 -35.07 -21.06
N TRP A 20 24.11 -34.49 -21.08
CA TRP A 20 24.67 -33.74 -19.95
C TRP A 20 23.86 -32.48 -19.64
N ALA A 21 23.48 -31.68 -20.65
CA ALA A 21 22.60 -30.53 -20.47
C ALA A 21 21.24 -30.97 -19.92
N GLY A 22 20.66 -32.06 -20.42
CA GLY A 22 19.44 -32.65 -19.89
C GLY A 22 19.53 -33.01 -18.41
N VAL A 23 20.63 -33.66 -17.98
CA VAL A 23 20.87 -33.94 -16.55
C VAL A 23 21.03 -32.65 -15.74
N TYR A 24 21.82 -31.69 -16.23
CA TYR A 24 22.09 -30.40 -15.58
C TYR A 24 20.83 -29.54 -15.39
N PHE A 25 19.83 -29.64 -16.28
CA PHE A 25 18.51 -29.01 -16.11
C PHE A 25 17.49 -29.87 -15.33
N MET A 26 17.80 -31.14 -15.04
CA MET A 26 17.01 -32.01 -14.15
C MET A 26 17.50 -31.99 -12.69
N GLN A 27 18.74 -31.54 -12.42
CA GLN A 27 19.20 -31.33 -11.05
C GLN A 27 18.34 -30.27 -10.34
N PRO A 28 18.05 -30.42 -9.04
CA PRO A 28 17.53 -29.33 -8.23
C PRO A 28 18.56 -28.19 -8.16
N ALA A 29 18.07 -26.96 -8.25
CA ALA A 29 18.78 -25.73 -7.92
C ALA A 29 17.88 -24.88 -7.03
N VAL A 30 18.46 -24.11 -6.12
CA VAL A 30 17.74 -23.15 -5.27
C VAL A 30 17.52 -21.85 -6.05
N SER A 31 16.30 -21.33 -6.03
CA SER A 31 15.96 -20.02 -6.59
C SER A 31 16.36 -18.89 -5.64
N GLY A 32 16.71 -17.72 -6.18
CA GLY A 32 16.94 -16.50 -5.39
C GLY A 32 18.31 -16.37 -4.72
N LEU A 33 18.98 -17.48 -4.35
CA LEU A 33 20.33 -17.43 -3.76
C LEU A 33 21.39 -17.00 -4.78
N ALA A 34 21.76 -15.71 -4.75
CA ALA A 34 22.96 -15.20 -5.39
C ALA A 34 24.18 -15.39 -4.48
N GLY A 35 25.31 -15.82 -5.04
CA GLY A 35 26.58 -15.92 -4.30
C GLY A 35 27.24 -14.54 -4.14
N SER A 36 26.76 -13.73 -3.19
CA SER A 36 27.35 -12.42 -2.86
C SER A 36 28.75 -12.59 -2.24
N SER A 37 29.63 -11.61 -2.48
CA SER A 37 30.96 -11.55 -1.85
C SER A 37 30.98 -10.77 -0.52
N ALA A 38 29.86 -10.13 -0.18
CA ALA A 38 29.60 -9.50 1.12
C ALA A 38 28.51 -10.31 1.87
N PRO A 39 28.58 -10.40 3.21
CA PRO A 39 27.53 -11.06 3.98
C PRO A 39 26.22 -10.26 3.88
N ALA A 40 25.09 -10.96 3.84
CA ALA A 40 23.80 -10.31 4.06
C ALA A 40 23.65 -9.97 5.56
N TYR A 41 23.22 -8.76 5.90
CA TYR A 41 22.71 -8.49 7.24
C TYR A 41 21.36 -9.18 7.41
N VAL A 42 21.12 -9.78 8.59
CA VAL A 42 19.87 -10.47 8.95
C VAL A 42 19.56 -10.26 10.44
N PHE A 43 18.30 -10.36 10.84
CA PHE A 43 17.92 -10.33 12.26
C PHE A 43 18.20 -11.66 12.98
N LYS A 44 18.30 -11.62 14.32
CA LYS A 44 18.62 -12.79 15.17
C LYS A 44 17.65 -13.97 15.07
N ASP A 45 16.43 -13.76 14.64
CA ASP A 45 15.35 -14.75 14.47
C ASP A 45 15.27 -15.35 13.05
N LYS A 46 16.18 -14.94 12.16
CA LYS A 46 16.18 -15.26 10.72
C LYS A 46 15.77 -16.69 10.35
N VAL A 47 14.59 -16.78 9.73
CA VAL A 47 14.10 -17.95 8.98
C VAL A 47 14.47 -17.88 7.49
N TRP A 48 15.07 -18.94 6.95
CA TRP A 48 15.40 -19.08 5.53
C TRP A 48 14.37 -19.98 4.81
N ASN A 49 13.68 -19.47 3.79
CA ASN A 49 12.74 -20.24 2.96
C ASN A 49 13.36 -20.55 1.58
N LEU A 50 13.94 -21.75 1.45
CA LEU A 50 14.81 -22.14 0.35
C LEU A 50 13.99 -22.87 -0.73
N ASN A 51 13.72 -22.17 -1.83
CA ASN A 51 12.86 -22.63 -2.92
C ASN A 51 13.63 -23.48 -3.94
N PHE A 52 13.40 -24.80 -3.95
CA PHE A 52 14.00 -25.74 -4.89
C PHE A 52 13.17 -25.90 -6.17
N THR A 53 13.84 -25.74 -7.32
CA THR A 53 13.25 -25.93 -8.67
C THR A 53 12.80 -27.38 -8.98
N LYS A 54 13.03 -28.35 -8.10
CA LYS A 54 12.58 -29.76 -8.20
C LYS A 54 12.29 -30.30 -6.78
N PRO A 55 11.27 -31.16 -6.60
CA PRO A 55 11.00 -31.78 -5.30
C PRO A 55 12.19 -32.57 -4.73
N MET A 56 12.49 -32.36 -3.45
CA MET A 56 13.59 -32.92 -2.67
C MET A 56 13.22 -34.21 -1.94
N ASP A 57 14.19 -35.11 -1.77
CA ASP A 57 14.03 -36.33 -0.98
C ASP A 57 14.26 -36.00 0.50
N ALA A 58 13.19 -36.02 1.29
CA ALA A 58 13.22 -35.70 2.71
C ALA A 58 14.14 -36.64 3.53
N SER A 59 14.49 -37.82 3.03
CA SER A 59 15.46 -38.70 3.68
C SER A 59 16.92 -38.25 3.52
N THR A 60 17.18 -37.25 2.69
CA THR A 60 18.51 -36.64 2.49
C THR A 60 18.71 -35.35 3.29
N ILE A 61 17.64 -34.82 3.89
CA ILE A 61 17.67 -33.62 4.74
C ILE A 61 18.04 -34.06 6.16
N THR A 62 19.22 -33.63 6.59
CA THR A 62 19.91 -34.03 7.83
C THR A 62 20.81 -32.90 8.33
N GLU A 63 21.20 -32.95 9.61
CA GLU A 63 22.15 -32.02 10.26
C GLU A 63 23.53 -31.95 9.59
N ASP A 64 23.90 -32.93 8.77
CA ASP A 64 25.13 -32.92 7.97
C ASP A 64 24.94 -32.33 6.57
N SER A 65 23.70 -32.25 6.09
CA SER A 65 23.37 -31.77 4.74
C SER A 65 22.94 -30.30 4.67
N VAL A 66 22.36 -29.81 5.77
CA VAL A 66 21.83 -28.45 5.97
C VAL A 66 22.22 -28.04 7.39
N PHE A 67 23.08 -27.04 7.52
CA PHE A 67 23.53 -26.55 8.84
C PHE A 67 24.03 -25.11 8.76
N VAL A 68 24.03 -24.42 9.91
CA VAL A 68 24.66 -23.10 10.07
C VAL A 68 25.92 -23.25 10.92
N GLN A 69 27.00 -22.56 10.55
CA GLN A 69 28.22 -22.41 11.36
C GLN A 69 28.41 -20.94 11.78
N ASN A 70 29.08 -20.70 12.91
CA ASN A 70 29.55 -19.37 13.33
C ASN A 70 30.99 -19.08 12.79
N GLU A 71 31.54 -17.89 13.09
CA GLU A 71 32.93 -17.52 12.75
C GLU A 71 34.01 -18.52 13.22
N GLU A 72 33.80 -19.18 14.37
CA GLU A 72 34.72 -20.20 14.90
C GLU A 72 34.55 -21.58 14.22
N SER A 73 33.67 -21.66 13.20
CA SER A 73 33.26 -22.90 12.50
C SER A 73 32.53 -23.91 13.40
N GLU A 74 31.95 -23.48 14.51
CA GLU A 74 31.08 -24.32 15.34
C GLU A 74 29.66 -24.35 14.77
N ARG A 75 29.00 -25.52 14.78
CA ARG A 75 27.61 -25.63 14.30
C ARG A 75 26.62 -25.03 15.32
N VAL A 76 25.67 -24.27 14.80
CA VAL A 76 24.59 -23.60 15.53
C VAL A 76 23.33 -24.47 15.47
N PRO A 77 22.56 -24.62 16.56
CA PRO A 77 21.32 -25.41 16.55
C PRO A 77 20.21 -24.68 15.79
N VAL A 78 19.93 -25.13 14.56
CA VAL A 78 18.85 -24.64 13.70
C VAL A 78 17.81 -25.73 13.48
N THR A 79 16.53 -25.35 13.35
CA THR A 79 15.45 -26.30 13.03
C THR A 79 15.22 -26.32 11.52
N VAL A 80 15.10 -27.52 10.93
CA VAL A 80 14.93 -27.69 9.48
C VAL A 80 13.66 -28.46 9.18
N SER A 81 12.82 -27.94 8.28
CA SER A 81 11.57 -28.58 7.82
C SER A 81 11.42 -28.47 6.29
N LEU A 82 10.57 -29.33 5.71
CA LEU A 82 10.29 -29.36 4.27
C LEU A 82 8.77 -29.41 4.07
N ASP A 83 8.25 -28.66 3.10
CA ASP A 83 6.83 -28.62 2.75
C ASP A 83 6.31 -29.93 2.12
N ASP A 84 4.98 -30.08 2.06
CA ASP A 84 4.31 -31.27 1.52
C ASP A 84 4.63 -31.53 0.04
N ALA A 85 4.86 -30.49 -0.78
CA ALA A 85 5.29 -30.67 -2.16
C ALA A 85 6.75 -31.17 -2.23
N GLY A 86 7.57 -30.81 -1.24
CA GLY A 86 9.00 -31.08 -1.14
C GLY A 86 9.86 -30.05 -1.88
N THR A 87 9.34 -28.85 -2.13
CA THR A 87 9.97 -27.78 -2.90
C THR A 87 10.41 -26.58 -2.06
N VAL A 88 9.92 -26.42 -0.83
CA VAL A 88 10.33 -25.35 0.08
C VAL A 88 10.96 -25.98 1.33
N LEU A 89 12.24 -25.67 1.55
CA LEU A 89 13.00 -26.08 2.73
C LEU A 89 13.13 -24.87 3.66
N THR A 90 12.56 -24.95 4.85
CA THR A 90 12.62 -23.89 5.85
C THR A 90 13.72 -24.19 6.86
N VAL A 91 14.58 -23.22 7.14
CA VAL A 91 15.62 -23.29 8.19
C VAL A 91 15.38 -22.16 9.19
N THR A 92 14.91 -22.51 10.39
CA THR A 92 14.59 -21.59 11.48
C THR A 92 15.81 -21.40 12.40
N ALA A 93 15.98 -20.18 12.90
CA ALA A 93 16.98 -19.79 13.91
C ALA A 93 16.91 -20.62 15.21
N PRO A 94 17.90 -20.50 16.12
CA PRO A 94 17.83 -21.04 17.48
C PRO A 94 16.65 -20.47 18.28
N GLU A 95 16.25 -21.17 19.35
CA GLU A 95 15.17 -20.74 20.27
C GLU A 95 15.47 -19.39 20.96
N ASP A 96 16.75 -19.12 21.29
CA ASP A 96 17.24 -17.83 21.80
C ASP A 96 17.67 -16.85 20.69
N GLY A 97 17.52 -17.23 19.41
CA GLY A 97 18.07 -16.52 18.25
C GLY A 97 19.59 -16.73 18.02
N TYR A 98 20.11 -16.11 16.97
CA TYR A 98 21.55 -15.96 16.72
C TYR A 98 22.15 -14.80 17.54
N THR A 99 23.47 -14.83 17.79
CA THR A 99 24.18 -13.76 18.50
C THR A 99 24.33 -12.52 17.62
N ASN A 100 23.97 -11.34 18.15
CA ASN A 100 24.23 -10.04 17.54
C ASN A 100 25.74 -9.75 17.32
N LEU A 101 26.05 -9.05 16.23
CA LEU A 101 27.39 -8.71 15.73
C LEU A 101 28.32 -9.93 15.57
N GLN A 102 27.75 -11.09 15.24
CA GLN A 102 28.49 -12.30 14.89
C GLN A 102 28.14 -12.72 13.45
N LYS A 103 29.17 -13.10 12.68
CA LYS A 103 28.96 -13.70 11.35
C LYS A 103 28.69 -15.20 11.43
N TYR A 104 27.89 -15.65 10.48
CA TYR A 104 27.46 -17.02 10.31
C TYR A 104 27.53 -17.43 8.85
N THR A 105 27.39 -18.74 8.60
CA THR A 105 27.32 -19.28 7.25
C THR A 105 26.36 -20.45 7.20
N LEU A 106 25.35 -20.36 6.34
CA LEU A 106 24.43 -21.45 6.02
C LEU A 106 25.02 -22.29 4.89
N HIS A 107 25.09 -23.61 5.10
CA HIS A 107 25.60 -24.58 4.14
C HIS A 107 24.48 -25.49 3.65
N LEU A 108 24.40 -25.66 2.32
CA LEU A 108 23.60 -26.68 1.64
C LEU A 108 24.57 -27.58 0.85
N SER A 109 24.83 -28.77 1.39
CA SER A 109 25.79 -29.73 0.84
C SER A 109 25.34 -30.36 -0.49
N ASP A 110 26.29 -30.94 -1.23
CA ASP A 110 25.98 -31.78 -2.40
C ASP A 110 25.27 -33.10 -2.03
N ASP A 111 25.16 -33.44 -0.74
CA ASP A 111 24.44 -34.61 -0.26
C ASP A 111 22.91 -34.49 -0.30
N LEU A 112 22.37 -33.27 -0.41
CA LEU A 112 20.96 -33.02 -0.72
C LEU A 112 20.58 -33.55 -2.11
N LYS A 113 19.58 -34.45 -2.19
CA LYS A 113 19.10 -34.99 -3.47
C LYS A 113 17.61 -34.70 -3.71
N SER A 114 17.24 -34.55 -4.98
CA SER A 114 15.85 -34.58 -5.44
C SER A 114 15.19 -35.95 -5.21
N LYS A 115 13.84 -36.01 -5.28
CA LYS A 115 13.05 -37.28 -5.33
C LYS A 115 13.40 -38.18 -6.56
N LEU A 116 14.30 -37.73 -7.44
CA LEU A 116 14.88 -38.48 -8.57
C LEU A 116 16.32 -38.97 -8.31
N GLY A 117 16.88 -38.72 -7.12
CA GLY A 117 18.26 -39.07 -6.74
C GLY A 117 19.35 -38.18 -7.36
N LEU A 118 18.98 -37.10 -8.05
CA LEU A 118 19.93 -36.11 -8.56
C LEU A 118 20.27 -35.10 -7.45
N GLY A 119 21.56 -34.91 -7.18
CA GLY A 119 22.06 -33.92 -6.21
C GLY A 119 21.91 -32.49 -6.71
N ILE A 120 21.96 -31.53 -5.78
CA ILE A 120 21.84 -30.10 -6.09
C ILE A 120 22.91 -29.61 -7.07
N ARG A 121 22.61 -28.52 -7.78
CA ARG A 121 23.57 -27.80 -8.61
C ARG A 121 24.53 -27.02 -7.72
N ASP A 122 25.72 -27.59 -7.54
CA ASP A 122 26.84 -27.06 -6.75
C ASP A 122 26.54 -26.91 -5.25
N GLU A 123 27.57 -26.93 -4.41
CA GLU A 123 27.43 -26.63 -2.97
C GLU A 123 27.04 -25.15 -2.81
N GLN A 124 25.99 -24.87 -2.02
CA GLN A 124 25.54 -23.50 -1.77
C GLN A 124 25.96 -23.08 -0.36
N VAL A 125 26.60 -21.92 -0.27
CA VAL A 125 27.20 -21.39 0.95
C VAL A 125 26.80 -19.91 1.05
N VAL A 126 26.03 -19.56 2.07
CA VAL A 126 25.46 -18.21 2.25
C VAL A 126 26.03 -17.61 3.53
N ALA A 127 26.91 -16.62 3.39
CA ALA A 127 27.45 -15.88 4.53
C ALA A 127 26.48 -14.77 4.96
N PHE A 128 26.28 -14.62 6.26
CA PHE A 128 25.42 -13.59 6.84
C PHE A 128 25.99 -13.03 8.13
N GLU A 129 25.55 -11.83 8.52
CA GLU A 129 25.92 -11.13 9.75
C GLU A 129 24.66 -10.75 10.51
N VAL A 130 24.62 -11.05 11.80
CA VAL A 130 23.41 -10.89 12.61
C VAL A 130 23.43 -9.57 13.35
N VAL A 131 22.29 -8.89 13.36
CA VAL A 131 22.07 -7.59 14.00
C VAL A 131 20.83 -7.63 14.93
N ASP A 132 20.89 -6.93 16.07
CA ASP A 132 19.71 -6.69 16.94
C ASP A 132 18.91 -5.44 16.51
N GLU A 133 19.59 -4.45 15.93
CA GLU A 133 19.08 -3.14 15.53
C GLU A 133 19.29 -2.97 14.02
N LEU A 134 18.61 -2.02 13.37
CA LEU A 134 18.81 -1.76 11.94
C LEU A 134 20.26 -1.27 11.67
N PRO A 135 21.00 -1.87 10.74
CA PRO A 135 22.34 -1.41 10.39
C PRO A 135 22.25 -0.05 9.69
N ALA A 136 22.82 0.97 10.30
CA ALA A 136 23.07 2.24 9.63
C ALA A 136 23.95 2.03 8.38
N ALA A 137 23.83 2.89 7.38
CA ALA A 137 24.48 2.69 6.08
C ALA A 137 26.01 2.87 6.07
N ASP A 138 26.69 2.97 7.21
CA ASP A 138 28.14 3.14 7.45
C ASP A 138 28.81 4.37 6.78
N SER A 139 28.58 4.59 5.48
CA SER A 139 29.20 5.61 4.64
C SER A 139 28.47 5.74 3.29
N THR A 140 28.64 6.89 2.62
CA THR A 140 28.13 7.06 1.24
C THR A 140 28.73 6.03 0.27
N ASP A 141 29.94 5.56 0.50
CA ASP A 141 30.58 4.52 -0.33
C ASP A 141 29.91 3.14 -0.19
N TYR A 142 29.29 2.83 0.96
CA TYR A 142 28.45 1.63 1.11
C TYR A 142 27.18 1.78 0.28
N LEU A 143 26.48 2.92 0.37
CA LEU A 143 25.26 3.17 -0.42
C LEU A 143 25.53 3.02 -1.92
N LYS A 144 26.62 3.61 -2.43
CA LYS A 144 27.05 3.42 -3.82
C LYS A 144 27.25 1.93 -4.17
N GLN A 145 27.81 1.11 -3.28
CA GLN A 145 27.96 -0.34 -3.50
C GLN A 145 26.62 -1.08 -3.49
N TYR A 146 25.71 -0.75 -2.57
CA TYR A 146 24.35 -1.32 -2.49
C TYR A 146 23.58 -1.06 -3.80
N PHE A 147 23.50 0.19 -4.24
CA PHE A 147 22.84 0.55 -5.50
C PHE A 147 23.55 -0.02 -6.74
N THR A 148 24.89 -0.16 -6.73
CA THR A 148 25.62 -0.86 -7.80
C THR A 148 25.23 -2.33 -7.89
N ALA A 149 25.04 -3.01 -6.75
CA ALA A 149 24.58 -4.40 -6.72
C ALA A 149 23.16 -4.55 -7.29
N ILE A 150 22.26 -3.60 -7.01
CA ILE A 150 20.92 -3.54 -7.62
C ILE A 150 21.03 -3.39 -9.15
N LEU A 151 21.85 -2.45 -9.65
CA LEU A 151 22.05 -2.25 -11.08
C LEU A 151 22.61 -3.48 -11.79
N ASP A 152 23.64 -4.11 -11.23
CA ASP A 152 24.23 -5.30 -11.84
C ASP A 152 23.25 -6.49 -11.78
N LYS A 153 22.42 -6.59 -10.74
CA LYS A 153 21.29 -7.54 -10.71
C LYS A 153 20.27 -7.26 -11.81
N GLN A 154 19.81 -6.01 -11.96
CA GLN A 154 18.89 -5.59 -13.02
C GLN A 154 19.45 -5.95 -14.40
N LYS A 155 20.72 -5.62 -14.70
CA LYS A 155 21.39 -6.00 -15.96
C LYS A 155 21.40 -7.52 -16.20
N THR A 156 21.60 -8.33 -15.17
CA THR A 156 21.54 -9.80 -15.33
C THR A 156 20.13 -10.31 -15.58
N GLN A 157 19.10 -9.65 -15.04
CA GLN A 157 17.69 -9.96 -15.32
C GLN A 157 17.29 -9.48 -16.73
N ASP A 158 17.68 -8.28 -17.14
CA ASP A 158 17.45 -7.73 -18.49
C ASP A 158 18.06 -8.61 -19.59
N LEU A 159 19.19 -9.28 -19.33
CA LEU A 159 19.80 -10.20 -20.28
C LEU A 159 18.97 -11.47 -20.53
N ASP A 160 18.13 -11.90 -19.59
CA ASP A 160 17.10 -12.92 -19.80
C ASP A 160 15.78 -12.30 -20.30
N TYR A 161 15.43 -11.09 -19.86
CA TYR A 161 14.16 -10.41 -20.20
C TYR A 161 14.12 -9.91 -21.64
N ASN A 162 15.24 -9.48 -22.23
CA ASN A 162 15.37 -9.08 -23.64
C ASN A 162 15.06 -10.20 -24.66
N ALA A 163 14.70 -11.40 -24.21
CA ALA A 163 14.08 -12.42 -25.05
C ALA A 163 12.57 -12.18 -25.32
N PHE A 164 11.87 -11.36 -24.52
CA PHE A 164 10.43 -11.15 -24.59
C PHE A 164 9.98 -9.70 -24.26
N SER A 165 9.25 -9.10 -25.20
CA SER A 165 8.49 -7.82 -25.14
C SER A 165 9.25 -6.48 -25.08
N GLU A 166 8.82 -5.55 -25.94
CA GLU A 166 9.10 -4.11 -25.94
C GLU A 166 7.81 -3.34 -25.54
N GLU A 167 7.97 -2.08 -25.10
CA GLU A 167 6.95 -1.01 -24.96
C GLU A 167 5.70 -1.25 -24.05
N SER A 168 5.61 -0.54 -22.92
CA SER A 168 4.78 0.70 -22.78
C SER A 168 4.70 1.21 -21.33
N GLU A 169 4.56 2.53 -21.15
CA GLU A 169 4.47 3.24 -19.85
C GLU A 169 3.04 3.77 -19.59
N SER A 170 2.58 3.78 -18.33
CA SER A 170 1.51 4.68 -17.84
C SER A 170 1.45 4.69 -16.30
N ALA A 171 0.95 5.78 -15.72
CA ALA A 171 0.87 6.05 -14.28
C ALA A 171 -0.08 5.13 -13.49
N ALA A 172 0.11 5.11 -12.16
CA ALA A 172 -0.73 4.45 -11.16
C ALA A 172 -1.55 5.46 -10.33
N ASP A 173 -2.56 4.97 -9.60
CA ASP A 173 -3.41 5.76 -8.70
C ASP A 173 -3.88 4.87 -7.52
N THR A 174 -4.13 5.43 -6.34
CA THR A 174 -4.27 4.69 -5.06
C THR A 174 -5.65 4.84 -4.38
N ALA A 175 -5.99 3.93 -3.45
CA ALA A 175 -7.35 3.85 -2.88
C ALA A 175 -7.40 3.47 -1.38
N GLU A 176 -8.10 4.29 -0.59
CA GLU A 176 -8.18 4.26 0.87
C GLU A 176 -9.63 4.10 1.42
N SER A 177 -9.76 3.15 2.35
CA SER A 177 -10.63 2.86 3.56
C SER A 177 -10.04 2.56 5.15
N SER A 178 -11.33 2.99 5.64
CA SER A 178 -11.94 3.67 6.87
C SER A 178 -12.26 2.81 8.12
N SER A 179 -12.15 3.42 9.32
CA SER A 179 -12.80 2.93 10.54
C SER A 179 -14.25 3.44 10.65
N ASP A 180 -14.97 3.43 11.76
CA ASP A 180 -14.68 3.98 13.09
C ASP A 180 -14.82 5.53 13.07
N ALA A 181 -15.42 6.08 11.99
CA ALA A 181 -15.77 7.48 11.85
C ALA A 181 -16.29 8.07 13.16
N MET A 182 -15.56 9.03 13.71
CA MET A 182 -16.19 10.03 14.57
C MET A 182 -17.10 10.93 13.74
N GLY A 183 -18.02 11.58 14.43
CA GLY A 183 -18.97 12.53 13.87
C GLY A 183 -19.27 13.46 15.02
N GLY A 184 -18.83 14.71 14.88
CA GLY A 184 -18.30 15.48 16.00
C GLY A 184 -19.25 15.66 17.17
N ASP A 185 -18.74 15.36 18.37
CA ASP A 185 -19.42 15.61 19.65
C ASP A 185 -19.64 17.13 19.86
N ASP A 186 -18.84 17.96 19.20
CA ASP A 186 -18.95 19.43 19.13
C ASP A 186 -19.94 19.95 18.05
N GLY A 187 -20.63 19.06 17.32
CA GLY A 187 -21.77 19.43 16.47
C GLY A 187 -21.44 19.81 15.01
N TYR A 188 -20.29 19.39 14.49
CA TYR A 188 -19.90 19.52 13.08
C TYR A 188 -19.23 18.23 12.55
N SER A 189 -18.95 18.15 11.25
CA SER A 189 -18.28 16.98 10.65
C SER A 189 -16.79 16.92 10.92
N GLU A 190 -16.31 15.70 11.15
CA GLU A 190 -14.90 15.34 11.24
C GLU A 190 -14.53 14.44 10.04
N THR A 191 -13.23 14.24 9.81
CA THR A 191 -12.75 13.27 8.82
C THR A 191 -13.12 11.83 9.21
N ASN A 192 -13.58 11.03 8.24
CA ASN A 192 -13.82 9.60 8.40
C ASN A 192 -12.48 8.86 8.56
N ASN A 193 -11.90 8.82 9.76
CA ASN A 193 -10.52 8.36 10.03
C ASN A 193 -10.29 6.84 9.96
N GLN A 194 -9.01 6.42 10.05
CA GLN A 194 -8.59 5.02 10.05
C GLN A 194 -8.58 4.32 11.40
N VAL A 195 -8.24 4.99 12.49
CA VAL A 195 -8.33 4.44 13.86
C VAL A 195 -8.87 5.53 14.76
N ASP A 196 -9.65 5.17 15.78
CA ASP A 196 -10.03 6.12 16.81
C ASP A 196 -8.77 6.73 17.46
N GLY A 197 -8.79 8.02 17.75
CA GLY A 197 -7.62 8.80 18.19
C GLY A 197 -6.53 9.08 17.15
N VAL A 198 -6.56 8.46 15.96
CA VAL A 198 -5.55 8.64 14.90
C VAL A 198 -6.17 9.36 13.69
N ASN A 199 -6.01 10.69 13.65
CA ASN A 199 -6.58 11.50 12.58
C ASN A 199 -5.85 11.31 11.25
N GLU A 200 -6.61 11.33 10.16
CA GLU A 200 -6.10 11.35 8.79
C GLU A 200 -6.25 12.74 8.15
N ALA A 201 -5.42 13.01 7.15
CA ALA A 201 -5.54 14.23 6.36
C ALA A 201 -6.66 14.11 5.32
N ASP A 202 -7.24 15.26 4.95
CA ASP A 202 -8.26 15.36 3.90
C ASP A 202 -8.14 16.68 3.11
N VAL A 203 -8.77 16.78 1.95
CA VAL A 203 -8.78 17.99 1.10
C VAL A 203 -9.68 19.12 1.63
N VAL A 204 -10.46 18.84 2.69
CA VAL A 204 -11.32 19.80 3.40
C VAL A 204 -11.20 19.58 4.92
N GLN A 205 -11.20 20.66 5.70
CA GLN A 205 -11.25 20.65 7.17
C GLN A 205 -12.20 21.77 7.67
N THR A 206 -12.68 21.66 8.92
CA THR A 206 -13.51 22.70 9.56
C THR A 206 -13.37 22.73 11.09
N ASP A 207 -13.52 23.92 11.68
CA ASP A 207 -13.56 24.19 13.13
C ASP A 207 -14.98 24.54 13.63
N GLY A 208 -16.00 24.47 12.75
CA GLY A 208 -17.37 24.88 13.04
C GLY A 208 -17.69 26.37 12.83
N GLU A 209 -16.70 27.24 12.61
CA GLU A 209 -16.90 28.65 12.20
C GLU A 209 -16.37 28.94 10.77
N PHE A 210 -15.42 28.13 10.29
CA PHE A 210 -14.77 28.25 8.98
C PHE A 210 -14.60 26.88 8.30
N ILE A 211 -14.65 26.89 6.96
CA ILE A 211 -14.34 25.75 6.10
C ILE A 211 -13.04 26.04 5.34
N TYR A 212 -12.05 25.18 5.51
CA TYR A 212 -10.73 25.23 4.90
C TYR A 212 -10.69 24.18 3.79
N HIS A 213 -10.47 24.56 2.53
CA HIS A 213 -10.43 23.59 1.43
C HIS A 213 -9.38 23.91 0.37
N ILE A 214 -8.82 22.84 -0.22
CA ILE A 214 -7.90 22.93 -1.36
C ILE A 214 -8.70 23.26 -2.64
N THR A 215 -8.14 24.13 -3.48
CA THR A 215 -8.80 24.65 -4.68
C THR A 215 -7.78 25.08 -5.74
N GLY A 216 -8.15 24.98 -7.02
CA GLY A 216 -7.35 25.48 -8.14
C GLY A 216 -5.92 24.90 -8.24
N ASN A 217 -5.68 23.73 -7.65
CA ASN A 217 -4.40 23.03 -7.49
C ASN A 217 -3.27 23.78 -6.76
N GLN A 218 -3.42 25.08 -6.43
CA GLN A 218 -2.38 25.92 -5.80
C GLN A 218 -2.94 26.91 -4.77
N LEU A 219 -4.18 26.75 -4.32
CA LEU A 219 -4.83 27.58 -3.31
C LEU A 219 -5.37 26.73 -2.14
N VAL A 220 -5.39 27.32 -0.95
CA VAL A 220 -6.32 26.93 0.13
C VAL A 220 -7.24 28.10 0.41
N HIS A 221 -8.55 27.91 0.25
CA HIS A 221 -9.58 28.89 0.60
C HIS A 221 -10.06 28.67 2.03
N ILE A 222 -10.23 29.78 2.76
CA ILE A 222 -10.84 29.81 4.09
C ILE A 222 -12.17 30.55 3.98
N VAL A 223 -13.26 29.91 4.36
CA VAL A 223 -14.64 30.36 4.11
C VAL A 223 -15.42 30.47 5.42
N GLU A 224 -15.88 31.67 5.79
CA GLU A 224 -16.79 31.90 6.92
C GLU A 224 -18.13 31.19 6.67
N VAL A 225 -18.60 30.39 7.63
CA VAL A 225 -19.81 29.59 7.49
C VAL A 225 -21.09 30.43 7.46
N GLY A 226 -22.09 29.98 6.71
CA GLY A 226 -23.41 30.60 6.71
C GLY A 226 -24.33 30.16 5.57
N ALA A 227 -25.62 30.47 5.72
CA ALA A 227 -26.64 30.15 4.73
C ALA A 227 -26.55 31.07 3.49
N ARG A 228 -25.87 30.63 2.42
CA ARG A 228 -25.68 31.33 1.14
C ARG A 228 -25.61 30.32 -0.01
N GLU A 229 -26.24 30.64 -1.15
CA GLU A 229 -26.18 29.83 -2.39
C GLU A 229 -24.74 29.68 -2.94
N SER A 230 -23.85 30.63 -2.61
CA SER A 230 -22.41 30.53 -2.84
C SER A 230 -21.70 31.35 -1.76
N MET A 231 -20.61 30.82 -1.20
CA MET A 231 -19.79 31.53 -0.22
C MET A 231 -18.44 31.95 -0.83
N GLU A 232 -18.13 33.24 -0.71
CA GLU A 232 -16.81 33.80 -1.04
C GLU A 232 -15.83 33.54 0.12
N PRO A 233 -14.54 33.25 -0.16
CA PRO A 233 -13.54 33.10 0.90
C PRO A 233 -13.26 34.41 1.64
N VAL A 234 -13.02 34.33 2.96
CA VAL A 234 -12.53 35.45 3.76
C VAL A 234 -11.03 35.69 3.57
N SER A 235 -10.28 34.63 3.28
CA SER A 235 -8.89 34.68 2.84
C SER A 235 -8.53 33.48 1.97
N ALA A 236 -7.41 33.59 1.25
CA ALA A 236 -6.84 32.52 0.46
C ALA A 236 -5.32 32.47 0.70
N ILE A 237 -4.81 31.27 0.96
CA ILE A 237 -3.37 30.99 0.94
C ILE A 237 -3.01 30.62 -0.50
N ASN A 238 -2.06 31.36 -1.11
CA ASN A 238 -1.63 31.17 -2.50
C ASN A 238 -0.19 30.66 -2.56
N PHE A 239 0.06 29.64 -3.37
CA PHE A 239 1.37 28.99 -3.47
C PHE A 239 2.04 29.28 -4.82
N GLU A 240 2.86 30.34 -4.86
CA GLU A 240 3.48 30.83 -6.10
C GLU A 240 4.71 30.02 -6.57
N ASP A 241 5.28 29.17 -5.71
CA ASP A 241 6.55 28.46 -5.96
C ASP A 241 6.38 26.96 -6.35
N GLU A 242 5.51 26.64 -7.33
CA GLU A 242 5.34 25.26 -7.86
C GLU A 242 5.06 24.18 -6.78
N PHE A 243 4.41 24.59 -5.68
CA PHE A 243 3.87 23.72 -4.64
C PHE A 243 2.39 23.45 -4.90
N TYR A 244 2.00 22.19 -4.77
CA TYR A 244 0.67 21.67 -5.06
C TYR A 244 0.09 21.06 -3.76
N PRO A 245 -0.73 21.81 -3.00
CA PRO A 245 -1.38 21.27 -1.81
C PRO A 245 -2.26 20.07 -2.18
N SER A 246 -2.12 18.98 -1.44
CA SER A 246 -2.88 17.73 -1.63
C SER A 246 -3.64 17.29 -0.39
N GLN A 247 -3.23 17.72 0.81
CA GLN A 247 -3.78 17.24 2.08
C GLN A 247 -3.80 18.34 3.17
N LEU A 248 -4.84 18.38 3.99
CA LEU A 248 -5.01 19.31 5.12
C LEU A 248 -5.22 18.56 6.46
N PHE A 249 -4.62 19.09 7.52
CA PHE A 249 -5.06 18.90 8.90
C PHE A 249 -5.42 20.24 9.53
N LEU A 250 -6.37 20.24 10.47
CA LEU A 250 -6.70 21.38 11.31
C LEU A 250 -6.69 20.94 12.78
N LYS A 251 -5.98 21.67 13.64
CA LYS A 251 -5.90 21.40 15.08
C LYS A 251 -5.86 22.73 15.85
N GLU A 252 -6.97 23.05 16.51
CA GLU A 252 -7.18 24.36 17.14
C GLU A 252 -6.86 25.49 16.13
N ASP A 253 -6.15 26.55 16.55
CA ASP A 253 -5.71 27.66 15.69
C ASP A 253 -4.61 27.27 14.66
N THR A 254 -4.36 25.98 14.39
CA THR A 254 -3.24 25.48 13.57
C THR A 254 -3.73 24.73 12.33
N LEU A 255 -3.47 25.28 11.15
CA LEU A 255 -3.74 24.64 9.85
C LEU A 255 -2.42 24.09 9.28
N ILE A 256 -2.41 22.80 8.92
CA ILE A 256 -1.28 22.17 8.25
C ILE A 256 -1.70 21.92 6.80
N VAL A 257 -0.89 22.42 5.87
CA VAL A 257 -1.06 22.16 4.43
C VAL A 257 0.11 21.30 3.96
N ILE A 258 -0.16 20.05 3.61
CA ILE A 258 0.82 19.14 3.01
C ILE A 258 0.61 19.13 1.50
N GLY A 259 1.70 19.10 0.75
CA GLY A 259 1.70 19.03 -0.70
C GLY A 259 3.08 18.77 -1.26
N ASP A 260 3.14 18.43 -2.54
CA ASP A 260 4.39 18.18 -3.23
C ASP A 260 4.84 19.45 -3.98
N LYS A 261 6.15 19.67 -4.02
CA LYS A 261 6.80 20.76 -4.75
C LYS A 261 7.89 20.22 -5.65
N TRP A 262 7.94 20.75 -6.86
CA TRP A 262 9.05 20.49 -7.79
C TRP A 262 10.15 21.51 -7.56
N MET A 263 11.40 21.05 -7.48
CA MET A 263 12.58 21.89 -7.26
C MET A 263 13.69 21.53 -8.23
N THR A 264 14.26 22.52 -8.91
CA THR A 264 15.46 22.31 -9.73
C THR A 264 16.70 22.21 -8.83
N ARG A 265 17.33 21.02 -8.77
CA ARG A 265 18.44 20.70 -7.86
C ARG A 265 19.71 21.51 -8.20
N ALA A 266 20.07 22.42 -7.32
CA ALA A 266 21.23 23.29 -7.47
C ALA A 266 22.54 22.58 -7.08
N TYR A 267 23.26 22.03 -8.06
CA TYR A 267 24.58 21.42 -7.81
C TYR A 267 25.56 22.39 -7.11
N PRO A 268 26.16 22.02 -5.96
CA PRO A 268 26.92 22.95 -5.11
C PRO A 268 28.32 23.33 -5.65
N ASP A 269 28.79 22.70 -6.74
CA ASP A 269 30.12 22.91 -7.29
C ASP A 269 30.26 24.27 -8.01
N GLN A 270 30.54 25.30 -7.21
CA GLN A 270 30.82 26.66 -7.67
C GLN A 270 32.17 26.79 -8.41
N GLU A 271 33.08 25.81 -8.34
CA GLU A 271 34.41 25.89 -8.97
C GLU A 271 34.43 25.47 -10.46
N LYS A 272 33.52 24.58 -10.89
CA LYS A 272 33.43 24.15 -12.31
C LYS A 272 33.20 25.31 -13.30
N PRO A 273 33.93 25.39 -14.44
CA PRO A 273 33.76 26.44 -15.43
C PRO A 273 32.34 26.50 -16.01
N ARG A 274 31.83 27.72 -16.26
CA ARG A 274 30.46 27.95 -16.78
C ARG A 274 30.13 27.15 -18.05
N GLU A 275 31.09 26.99 -18.96
CA GLU A 275 30.92 26.23 -20.22
C GLU A 275 30.65 24.73 -19.99
N SER A 276 30.94 24.19 -18.80
CA SER A 276 30.58 22.80 -18.40
C SER A 276 29.24 22.68 -17.68
N ARG A 277 28.63 23.80 -17.26
CA ARG A 277 27.29 23.83 -16.64
C ARG A 277 26.16 23.83 -17.68
N GLU A 278 26.42 24.35 -18.88
CA GLU A 278 25.44 24.39 -19.98
C GLU A 278 25.23 23.01 -20.66
N SER A 279 25.91 21.96 -20.17
CA SER A 279 25.86 20.59 -20.68
C SER A 279 25.39 19.53 -19.67
N GLN A 280 25.14 19.88 -18.41
CA GLN A 280 24.49 18.98 -17.44
C GLN A 280 23.03 19.45 -17.27
N PRO A 281 22.02 18.59 -17.44
CA PRO A 281 20.68 18.92 -16.99
C PRO A 281 20.74 19.12 -15.46
N ALA A 282 20.08 20.15 -14.96
CA ALA A 282 19.74 20.15 -13.55
C ALA A 282 18.76 18.98 -13.34
N ALA A 283 18.98 18.20 -12.28
CA ALA A 283 18.00 17.18 -11.91
C ALA A 283 16.83 17.90 -11.26
N ASP A 284 15.61 17.63 -11.71
CA ASP A 284 14.43 18.06 -10.96
C ASP A 284 14.20 17.09 -9.80
N MET A 285 13.72 17.63 -8.69
CA MET A 285 13.63 17.00 -7.37
C MET A 285 12.20 17.20 -6.87
N SER A 286 11.48 16.09 -6.70
CA SER A 286 10.18 16.09 -6.01
C SER A 286 10.44 16.15 -4.50
N VAL A 287 9.75 17.04 -3.79
CA VAL A 287 9.77 17.09 -2.33
C VAL A 287 8.37 17.23 -1.77
N THR A 288 8.05 16.46 -0.73
CA THR A 288 6.86 16.67 0.10
C THR A 288 7.16 17.74 1.15
N ILE A 289 6.27 18.71 1.34
CA ILE A 289 6.40 19.76 2.37
C ILE A 289 5.11 19.88 3.17
N ALA A 290 5.22 19.80 4.49
CA ALA A 290 4.19 20.21 5.45
C ALA A 290 4.42 21.68 5.84
N LYS A 291 3.50 22.56 5.43
CA LYS A 291 3.48 24.00 5.77
C LYS A 291 2.52 24.22 6.95
N ILE A 292 3.04 24.74 8.06
CA ILE A 292 2.29 24.90 9.31
C ILE A 292 1.91 26.39 9.47
N TYR A 293 0.61 26.69 9.52
CA TYR A 293 0.05 28.04 9.61
C TYR A 293 -0.71 28.26 10.92
N SER A 294 -0.61 29.46 11.50
CA SER A 294 -1.60 29.96 12.44
C SER A 294 -2.80 30.51 11.67
N VAL A 295 -3.99 30.08 12.05
CA VAL A 295 -5.28 30.58 11.54
C VAL A 295 -6.10 31.30 12.62
N SER A 296 -5.50 31.65 13.76
CA SER A 296 -6.09 32.48 14.84
C SER A 296 -6.63 33.85 14.38
N ASP A 297 -6.25 34.30 13.18
CA ASP A 297 -6.98 35.29 12.38
C ASP A 297 -7.28 34.65 11.01
N PRO A 298 -8.48 34.06 10.79
CA PRO A 298 -8.83 33.38 9.54
C PRO A 298 -8.85 34.30 8.32
N ALA A 299 -8.90 35.62 8.51
CA ALA A 299 -8.78 36.61 7.45
C ALA A 299 -7.31 36.92 7.08
N LYS A 300 -6.34 36.46 7.87
CA LYS A 300 -4.90 36.70 7.64
C LYS A 300 -3.99 35.59 8.21
N PRO A 301 -4.03 34.35 7.68
CA PRO A 301 -3.16 33.25 8.11
C PRO A 301 -1.67 33.62 8.10
N GLU A 302 -0.92 33.13 9.08
CA GLU A 302 0.53 33.38 9.21
C GLU A 302 1.31 32.05 9.17
N LEU A 303 2.22 31.89 8.21
CA LEU A 303 3.12 30.74 8.13
C LEU A 303 4.07 30.75 9.33
N ILE A 304 4.07 29.66 10.10
CA ILE A 304 4.91 29.47 11.29
C ILE A 304 6.20 28.76 10.91
N ARG A 305 6.09 27.64 10.18
CA ARG A 305 7.18 26.70 9.90
C ARG A 305 6.88 25.87 8.65
N GLU A 306 7.93 25.39 8.01
CA GLU A 306 7.87 24.37 6.96
C GLU A 306 8.81 23.22 7.32
N ALA A 307 8.34 21.98 7.15
CA ALA A 307 9.15 20.77 7.27
C ALA A 307 8.95 19.93 6.00
N GLY A 308 9.99 19.27 5.49
CA GLY A 308 9.87 18.51 4.24
C GLY A 308 10.96 17.46 4.01
N ALA A 309 10.65 16.55 3.10
CA ALA A 309 11.47 15.41 2.71
C ALA A 309 11.49 15.23 1.18
N GLU A 310 12.62 14.81 0.62
CA GLU A 310 12.73 14.43 -0.79
C GLU A 310 11.93 13.15 -1.08
N GLY A 311 11.25 13.12 -2.23
CA GLY A 311 10.37 12.02 -2.66
C GLY A 311 8.94 12.47 -2.95
N TYR A 312 8.03 11.50 -2.93
CA TYR A 312 6.58 11.69 -3.11
C TYR A 312 5.82 11.38 -1.83
N PHE A 313 4.72 12.09 -1.59
CA PHE A 313 3.84 11.83 -0.45
C PHE A 313 3.21 10.43 -0.52
N ASN A 314 3.33 9.65 0.56
CA ASN A 314 2.69 8.33 0.72
C ASN A 314 1.37 8.46 1.48
N SER A 315 1.43 8.82 2.76
CA SER A 315 0.26 9.10 3.60
C SER A 315 0.69 9.88 4.86
N ALA A 316 -0.28 10.40 5.62
CA ALA A 316 -0.02 11.12 6.87
C ALA A 316 -1.08 10.81 7.93
N ARG A 317 -0.68 10.97 9.20
CA ARG A 317 -1.51 10.79 10.41
C ARG A 317 -1.22 11.88 11.43
N MET A 318 -2.16 12.13 12.33
CA MET A 318 -1.95 13.02 13.47
C MET A 318 -2.55 12.43 14.75
N ILE A 319 -1.73 12.35 15.81
CA ILE A 319 -2.16 11.95 17.16
C ILE A 319 -1.90 13.13 18.10
N ASP A 320 -2.93 13.56 18.83
CA ASP A 320 -2.97 14.80 19.61
C ASP A 320 -2.55 16.04 18.80
N SER A 321 -1.26 16.40 18.84
CA SER A 321 -0.62 17.49 18.08
C SER A 321 0.65 17.04 17.33
N HIS A 322 0.98 15.75 17.37
CA HIS A 322 2.10 15.19 16.63
C HIS A 322 1.62 14.82 15.22
N LEU A 323 2.13 15.53 14.22
CA LEU A 323 2.00 15.18 12.81
C LEU A 323 3.07 14.14 12.46
N TYR A 324 2.66 13.09 11.76
CA TYR A 324 3.54 12.12 11.12
C TYR A 324 3.21 12.09 9.63
N PHE A 325 4.19 12.26 8.75
CA PHE A 325 4.02 12.06 7.31
C PHE A 325 5.13 11.19 6.75
N VAL A 326 4.75 10.30 5.83
CA VAL A 326 5.68 9.40 5.14
C VAL A 326 5.84 9.85 3.69
N THR A 327 7.09 9.91 3.26
CA THR A 327 7.49 10.23 1.89
C THR A 327 8.36 9.09 1.36
N THR A 328 8.15 8.63 0.10
CA THR A 328 9.02 7.62 -0.52
C THR A 328 9.91 8.22 -1.61
N PHE A 329 11.17 7.80 -1.64
CA PHE A 329 12.20 8.34 -2.52
C PHE A 329 12.98 7.23 -3.21
N SER A 330 12.85 7.17 -4.53
CA SER A 330 13.72 6.35 -5.40
C SER A 330 14.80 7.25 -6.02
N PRO A 331 16.08 7.22 -5.58
CA PRO A 331 17.14 7.97 -6.23
C PRO A 331 17.39 7.48 -7.66
N ASN A 332 17.90 8.37 -8.51
CA ASN A 332 18.26 8.08 -9.90
C ASN A 332 19.56 7.25 -10.02
N PHE A 333 19.60 6.09 -9.36
CA PHE A 333 20.84 5.37 -9.07
C PHE A 333 21.56 4.81 -10.30
N TRP A 334 20.87 4.63 -11.42
CA TRP A 334 21.46 4.29 -12.73
C TRP A 334 22.54 5.30 -13.19
N LEU A 335 22.50 6.54 -12.69
CA LEU A 335 23.53 7.53 -12.98
C LEU A 335 24.93 7.15 -12.46
N LEU A 336 25.06 6.15 -11.57
CA LEU A 336 26.35 5.57 -11.16
C LEU A 336 27.22 5.07 -12.32
N GLU A 337 26.62 4.76 -13.49
CA GLU A 337 27.39 4.38 -14.69
C GLU A 337 28.10 5.57 -15.37
N GLU A 338 27.57 6.78 -15.23
CA GLU A 338 28.10 8.00 -15.86
C GLU A 338 28.83 8.92 -14.86
N ASP A 339 28.31 9.03 -13.63
CA ASP A 339 28.88 9.81 -12.53
C ASP A 339 28.97 8.95 -11.26
N PRO A 340 30.17 8.44 -10.89
CA PRO A 340 30.36 7.64 -9.68
C PRO A 340 30.28 8.46 -8.38
N ASP A 341 30.11 9.79 -8.48
CA ASP A 341 29.90 10.72 -7.37
C ASP A 341 28.49 11.34 -7.37
N VAL A 342 27.53 10.72 -8.08
CA VAL A 342 26.11 11.03 -7.92
C VAL A 342 25.67 10.87 -6.47
N GLU A 343 24.87 11.83 -5.98
CA GLU A 343 24.32 11.83 -4.63
C GLU A 343 23.00 11.06 -4.59
N LEU A 344 22.99 9.98 -3.79
CA LEU A 344 21.94 8.96 -3.70
C LEU A 344 21.19 8.99 -2.36
N ARG A 345 21.59 9.85 -1.42
CA ARG A 345 20.91 10.04 -0.14
C ARG A 345 19.72 10.99 -0.34
N PRO A 346 18.57 10.74 0.31
CA PRO A 346 17.47 11.69 0.32
C PRO A 346 17.87 12.97 1.07
N HIS A 347 17.15 14.05 0.82
CA HIS A 347 17.35 15.33 1.50
C HIS A 347 16.15 15.67 2.38
N THR A 348 16.40 16.33 3.50
CA THR A 348 15.37 16.81 4.43
C THR A 348 15.54 18.30 4.69
N TRP A 349 14.48 18.94 5.17
CA TRP A 349 14.45 20.38 5.44
C TRP A 349 13.52 20.73 6.62
N ASP A 350 13.99 21.67 7.44
CA ASP A 350 13.20 22.41 8.42
C ASP A 350 13.53 23.90 8.26
N SER A 351 12.52 24.74 8.05
CA SER A 351 12.67 26.19 7.88
C SER A 351 13.26 26.89 9.10
N LYS A 352 13.27 26.24 10.27
CA LYS A 352 13.97 26.70 11.48
C LYS A 352 15.47 26.34 11.47
N GLY A 353 15.85 25.27 10.76
CA GLY A 353 17.23 24.78 10.66
C GLY A 353 18.06 25.44 9.55
N GLY A 354 17.45 25.76 8.40
CA GLY A 354 18.16 26.35 7.26
C GLY A 354 17.27 26.82 6.10
N GLU A 355 17.90 27.37 5.07
CA GLU A 355 17.25 27.88 3.84
C GLU A 355 17.19 26.83 2.70
N SER A 356 17.71 25.62 2.92
CA SER A 356 17.91 24.58 1.89
C SER A 356 17.63 23.17 2.41
N PHE A 357 17.21 22.30 1.48
CA PHE A 357 17.20 20.84 1.66
C PHE A 357 18.64 20.31 1.68
N GLU A 358 19.01 19.57 2.73
CA GLU A 358 20.35 19.01 2.91
C GLU A 358 20.30 17.47 2.95
N PRO A 359 21.29 16.75 2.39
CA PRO A 359 21.25 15.29 2.28
C PRO A 359 21.51 14.61 3.63
N VAL A 360 20.57 13.75 4.07
CA VAL A 360 20.60 12.98 5.33
C VAL A 360 21.94 12.25 5.48
N ALA A 361 22.60 12.32 6.64
CA ALA A 361 23.92 11.72 6.79
C ALA A 361 23.85 10.20 6.69
N ALA A 362 24.87 9.55 6.11
CA ALA A 362 24.85 8.09 5.90
C ALA A 362 24.85 7.26 7.19
N ALA A 363 25.09 7.87 8.36
CA ALA A 363 24.94 7.23 9.66
C ALA A 363 23.48 7.29 10.20
N ASP A 364 22.67 8.19 9.65
CA ASP A 364 21.27 8.45 10.03
C ASP A 364 20.29 7.79 9.01
N ILE A 365 20.83 6.95 8.12
CA ILE A 365 20.10 6.13 7.16
C ILE A 365 20.17 4.68 7.64
N SER A 366 19.05 4.17 8.15
CA SER A 366 18.89 2.77 8.53
C SER A 366 18.63 1.92 7.29
N ILE A 367 19.32 0.78 7.14
CA ILE A 367 19.08 -0.18 6.06
C ILE A 367 18.22 -1.31 6.59
N ILE A 368 17.13 -1.61 5.89
CA ILE A 368 16.29 -2.78 6.18
C ILE A 368 17.03 -4.05 5.69
N PRO A 369 17.34 -5.00 6.60
CA PRO A 369 17.98 -6.27 6.24
C PRO A 369 17.21 -7.03 5.15
N GLU A 370 17.95 -7.70 4.28
CA GLU A 370 17.45 -8.59 3.22
C GLU A 370 16.58 -7.96 2.13
N ASN A 371 16.30 -6.65 2.17
CA ASN A 371 15.65 -5.98 1.05
C ASN A 371 16.68 -5.62 -0.05
N GLU A 372 16.22 -5.67 -1.30
CA GLU A 372 16.98 -5.32 -2.51
C GLU A 372 16.32 -4.15 -3.28
N GLN A 373 15.32 -3.51 -2.69
CA GLN A 373 14.66 -2.32 -3.24
C GLN A 373 15.61 -1.12 -3.19
N GLY A 374 15.60 -0.34 -4.27
CA GLY A 374 16.34 0.91 -4.41
C GLY A 374 15.54 2.14 -3.99
N GLU A 375 14.67 2.00 -2.98
CA GLU A 375 13.75 3.05 -2.51
C GLU A 375 13.89 3.25 -0.99
N TYR A 376 13.82 4.51 -0.54
CA TYR A 376 13.75 4.88 0.87
C TYR A 376 12.32 5.26 1.26
N ALA A 377 11.94 4.97 2.50
CA ALA A 377 10.88 5.68 3.21
C ALA A 377 11.49 6.68 4.20
N LEU A 378 10.94 7.88 4.24
CA LEU A 378 11.28 8.92 5.21
C LEU A 378 10.04 9.18 6.07
N ILE A 379 10.11 8.86 7.36
CA ILE A 379 9.04 9.11 8.32
C ILE A 379 9.38 10.40 9.06
N THR A 380 8.68 11.49 8.75
CA THR A 380 8.90 12.79 9.40
C THR A 380 7.86 13.04 10.47
N ALA A 381 8.30 13.35 11.69
CA ALA A 381 7.43 13.63 12.83
C ALA A 381 7.70 15.02 13.45
N VAL A 382 6.63 15.72 13.85
CA VAL A 382 6.70 17.07 14.45
C VAL A 382 5.50 17.37 15.34
N ASP A 383 5.73 17.85 16.56
CA ASP A 383 4.68 18.50 17.35
C ASP A 383 4.37 19.89 16.75
N VAL A 384 3.17 20.04 16.20
CA VAL A 384 2.72 21.29 15.55
C VAL A 384 2.22 22.32 16.58
N SER A 385 1.91 21.91 17.82
CA SER A 385 1.46 22.82 18.88
C SER A 385 2.59 23.64 19.50
N THR A 386 3.84 23.14 19.41
CA THR A 386 5.05 23.84 19.84
C THR A 386 5.86 24.28 18.63
N PRO A 387 5.80 25.56 18.19
CA PRO A 387 6.60 26.06 17.05
C PRO A 387 8.12 25.85 17.18
N ASP A 388 8.60 25.66 18.40
CA ASP A 388 10.00 25.41 18.73
C ASP A 388 10.38 23.92 18.83
N SER A 389 9.47 22.98 18.53
CA SER A 389 9.69 21.53 18.55
C SER A 389 10.86 21.09 17.64
N GLU A 390 11.39 19.89 17.88
CA GLU A 390 12.31 19.24 16.94
C GLU A 390 11.50 18.58 15.82
N VAL A 391 12.00 18.65 14.59
CA VAL A 391 11.51 17.85 13.45
C VAL A 391 12.45 16.66 13.35
N THR A 392 11.93 15.46 13.57
CA THR A 392 12.64 14.20 13.37
C THR A 392 12.28 13.64 12.00
N THR A 393 13.26 13.06 11.28
CA THR A 393 12.99 12.35 10.02
C THR A 393 13.81 11.07 9.98
N GLU A 394 13.18 9.97 10.37
CA GLU A 394 13.80 8.65 10.35
C GLU A 394 13.80 8.11 8.91
N THR A 395 14.99 7.71 8.43
CA THR A 395 15.22 7.36 7.02
C THR A 395 15.56 5.88 6.87
N TYR A 396 14.71 5.15 6.16
CA TYR A 396 14.78 3.69 6.01
C TYR A 396 14.97 3.29 4.54
N LEU A 397 16.14 2.75 4.19
CA LEU A 397 16.41 2.18 2.86
C LEU A 397 15.84 0.77 2.78
N GLY A 398 15.01 0.52 1.77
CA GLY A 398 14.35 -0.77 1.53
C GLY A 398 12.92 -0.85 2.07
N THR A 399 12.12 0.22 1.96
CA THR A 399 10.66 0.15 2.13
C THR A 399 9.95 1.36 1.52
N GLY A 400 8.67 1.21 1.20
CA GLY A 400 7.80 2.25 0.62
C GLY A 400 6.30 1.86 0.61
N GLY A 401 5.92 0.94 1.50
CA GLY A 401 4.65 0.21 1.43
C GLY A 401 3.38 0.99 1.82
N GLN A 402 2.28 0.25 1.94
CA GLN A 402 1.01 0.76 2.46
C GLN A 402 1.15 1.09 3.95
N LEU A 403 0.68 2.27 4.37
CA LEU A 403 0.73 2.71 5.76
C LEU A 403 -0.52 2.26 6.54
N TYR A 404 -0.33 1.67 7.72
CA TYR A 404 -1.35 1.56 8.76
C TYR A 404 -0.78 2.16 10.06
N MET A 405 -1.63 2.69 10.95
CA MET A 405 -1.15 3.29 12.20
C MET A 405 -2.20 3.22 13.30
N SER A 406 -1.80 2.72 14.46
CA SER A 406 -2.55 2.76 15.72
C SER A 406 -2.11 3.94 16.59
N GLU A 407 -2.67 4.09 17.79
CA GLU A 407 -2.23 5.09 18.78
C GLU A 407 -0.73 4.98 19.16
N LYS A 408 -0.08 3.84 18.91
CA LYS A 408 1.24 3.47 19.48
C LYS A 408 2.23 2.92 18.48
N SER A 409 1.78 2.45 17.32
CA SER A 409 2.66 1.85 16.32
C SER A 409 2.26 2.24 14.89
N LEU A 410 3.26 2.57 14.08
CA LEU A 410 3.16 2.78 12.64
C LEU A 410 3.61 1.49 11.95
N TYR A 411 2.93 1.13 10.87
CA TYR A 411 3.19 -0.07 10.09
C TYR A 411 3.35 0.28 8.61
N LEU A 412 4.44 -0.15 7.99
CA LEU A 412 4.62 -0.09 6.53
C LEU A 412 4.58 -1.50 5.95
N ALA A 413 3.58 -1.79 5.12
CA ALA A 413 3.36 -3.09 4.50
C ALA A 413 3.74 -3.07 3.02
N THR A 414 4.93 -3.57 2.71
CA THR A 414 5.55 -3.55 1.39
C THR A 414 5.30 -4.88 0.68
N SER A 415 4.54 -4.86 -0.42
CA SER A 415 4.28 -6.04 -1.25
C SER A 415 5.47 -6.35 -2.16
N ASN A 416 6.10 -7.49 -1.92
CA ASN A 416 7.25 -8.01 -2.63
C ASN A 416 6.83 -9.00 -3.73
N GLY A 417 7.53 -8.95 -4.87
CA GLY A 417 7.24 -9.73 -6.07
C GLY A 417 6.33 -9.01 -7.08
N PRO A 418 6.02 -9.62 -8.23
CA PRO A 418 5.30 -8.97 -9.33
C PRO A 418 3.78 -8.92 -9.07
N TYR A 419 3.36 -8.08 -8.13
CA TYR A 419 1.98 -7.95 -7.68
C TYR A 419 1.42 -6.54 -7.91
N THR A 420 1.04 -6.25 -9.15
CA THR A 420 0.41 -4.98 -9.54
C THR A 420 -1.12 -5.05 -9.42
N ILE A 421 -1.69 -4.32 -8.45
CA ILE A 421 -3.14 -4.07 -8.40
C ILE A 421 -3.48 -2.93 -9.37
N MET A 422 -3.50 -3.22 -10.67
CA MET A 422 -4.01 -2.28 -11.66
C MET A 422 -5.52 -2.44 -11.92
N PRO A 423 -6.18 -1.41 -12.49
CA PRO A 423 -7.54 -1.51 -13.02
C PRO A 423 -7.72 -2.55 -14.13
N ILE A 424 -8.95 -2.67 -14.63
CA ILE A 424 -9.33 -3.65 -15.64
C ILE A 424 -8.55 -3.45 -16.95
N ASP A 425 -8.05 -4.55 -17.51
CA ASP A 425 -7.43 -4.69 -18.83
C ASP A 425 -6.14 -3.88 -19.11
N ILE A 426 -5.00 -4.25 -18.49
CA ILE A 426 -3.70 -4.56 -19.16
C ILE A 426 -2.67 -5.06 -18.14
N MET A 427 -2.26 -6.34 -18.23
CA MET A 427 -0.88 -6.86 -18.11
C MET A 427 -0.86 -8.41 -18.05
N PRO A 428 0.23 -9.09 -18.47
CA PRO A 428 0.40 -10.52 -18.29
C PRO A 428 0.83 -10.86 -16.85
N ALA A 429 0.35 -11.99 -16.32
CA ALA A 429 0.63 -12.40 -14.94
C ALA A 429 2.13 -12.61 -14.67
N GLY A 430 2.66 -11.91 -13.67
CA GLY A 430 3.96 -12.20 -13.08
C GLY A 430 3.99 -13.61 -12.47
N GLN A 431 5.04 -14.37 -12.78
CA GLN A 431 5.25 -15.69 -12.17
C GLN A 431 6.13 -15.57 -10.93
N GLY A 432 5.49 -15.35 -9.79
CA GLY A 432 6.09 -15.42 -8.46
C GLY A 432 5.04 -15.79 -7.42
N ALA A 433 5.48 -16.17 -6.22
CA ALA A 433 4.68 -15.89 -5.03
C ALA A 433 4.77 -14.38 -4.79
N SER A 434 3.64 -13.75 -4.45
CA SER A 434 3.67 -12.44 -3.79
C SER A 434 3.76 -12.67 -2.29
N GLU A 435 4.51 -11.82 -1.61
CA GLU A 435 4.62 -11.80 -0.15
C GLU A 435 4.52 -10.34 0.30
N THR A 436 3.99 -10.08 1.49
CA THR A 436 3.99 -8.73 2.09
C THR A 436 4.90 -8.75 3.30
N THR A 437 5.93 -7.89 3.29
CA THR A 437 6.75 -7.65 4.47
C THR A 437 6.22 -6.43 5.20
N ILE A 438 5.93 -6.59 6.49
CA ILE A 438 5.41 -5.57 7.39
C ILE A 438 6.56 -5.13 8.29
N TYR A 439 6.79 -3.83 8.36
CA TYR A 439 7.74 -3.18 9.25
C TYR A 439 6.95 -2.43 10.33
N LYS A 440 7.15 -2.78 11.60
CA LYS A 440 6.53 -2.12 12.77
C LYS A 440 7.50 -1.10 13.35
N PHE A 441 6.99 0.09 13.61
CA PHE A 441 7.68 1.17 14.31
C PHE A 441 6.86 1.54 15.55
N ASP A 442 7.49 1.70 16.71
CA ASP A 442 6.85 2.15 17.94
C ASP A 442 6.95 3.67 18.08
N ILE A 443 5.92 4.29 18.67
CA ILE A 443 5.72 5.75 18.68
C ILE A 443 5.68 6.28 20.11
N ASP A 444 6.47 7.32 20.41
CA ASP A 444 6.38 8.12 21.65
C ASP A 444 6.61 9.61 21.32
N GLY A 445 5.52 10.32 21.03
CA GLY A 445 5.57 11.68 20.48
C GLY A 445 6.33 11.72 19.15
N SER A 446 7.28 12.64 18.98
CA SER A 446 8.13 12.70 17.78
C SER A 446 9.13 11.53 17.63
N SER A 447 9.19 10.56 18.54
CA SER A 447 10.01 9.35 18.37
C SER A 447 9.27 8.32 17.53
N VAL A 448 9.93 7.75 16.51
CA VAL A 448 9.39 6.68 15.65
C VAL A 448 10.47 5.60 15.48
N ASP A 449 10.56 4.71 16.46
CA ASP A 449 11.65 3.75 16.58
C ASP A 449 11.28 2.40 15.91
N PHE A 450 12.16 1.86 15.06
CA PHE A 450 11.90 0.54 14.45
C PHE A 450 11.87 -0.57 15.51
N SER A 451 10.78 -1.34 15.51
CA SER A 451 10.44 -2.33 16.53
C SER A 451 10.72 -3.77 16.05
N SER A 452 10.16 -4.15 14.91
CA SER A 452 10.23 -5.52 14.37
C SER A 452 9.75 -5.60 12.92
N GLN A 453 10.01 -6.73 12.24
CA GLN A 453 9.47 -7.02 10.91
C GLN A 453 8.91 -8.45 10.82
N GLY A 454 7.92 -8.66 9.96
CA GLY A 454 7.37 -9.98 9.64
C GLY A 454 6.97 -10.07 8.18
N THR A 455 6.85 -11.28 7.64
CA THR A 455 6.45 -11.51 6.25
C THR A 455 5.29 -12.50 6.17
N VAL A 456 4.26 -12.15 5.39
CA VAL A 456 3.09 -13.00 5.09
C VAL A 456 2.99 -13.28 3.60
N LYS A 457 2.22 -14.29 3.21
CA LYS A 457 1.93 -14.61 1.80
C LYS A 457 0.93 -13.61 1.22
N GLY A 458 0.99 -13.40 -0.09
CA GLY A 458 0.10 -12.51 -0.83
C GLY A 458 0.47 -11.03 -0.72
N GLY A 459 -0.11 -10.21 -1.59
CA GLY A 459 -0.10 -8.76 -1.48
C GLY A 459 -1.29 -8.26 -0.65
N VAL A 460 -1.06 -7.23 0.16
CA VAL A 460 -2.12 -6.47 0.84
C VAL A 460 -2.90 -5.63 -0.20
N LEU A 461 -4.22 -5.47 -0.03
CA LEU A 461 -5.04 -4.67 -0.95
C LEU A 461 -4.83 -3.16 -0.74
N ASN A 462 -5.07 -2.73 0.49
CA ASN A 462 -4.87 -1.37 0.99
C ASN A 462 -4.84 -1.40 2.52
N GLN A 463 -4.72 -0.23 3.15
CA GLN A 463 -4.61 -0.12 4.61
C GLN A 463 -5.82 -0.65 5.43
N PHE A 464 -6.97 -0.96 4.80
CA PHE A 464 -8.15 -1.59 5.46
C PHE A 464 -8.11 -3.11 5.47
N SER A 465 -7.14 -3.66 4.75
CA SER A 465 -6.70 -5.04 4.94
C SER A 465 -5.68 -5.15 6.07
N MET A 466 -5.51 -4.12 6.92
CA MET A 466 -4.62 -4.10 8.10
C MET A 466 -5.36 -3.55 9.33
N ASP A 467 -4.98 -4.01 10.52
CA ASP A 467 -5.58 -3.63 11.81
C ASP A 467 -4.69 -4.07 13.00
N GLU A 468 -4.75 -3.38 14.14
CA GLU A 468 -4.17 -3.81 15.42
C GLU A 468 -5.27 -3.98 16.49
N HIS A 469 -5.39 -5.18 17.07
CA HIS A 469 -6.38 -5.50 18.11
C HIS A 469 -5.77 -6.37 19.20
N ASP A 470 -6.00 -6.01 20.47
CA ASP A 470 -5.43 -6.68 21.66
C ASP A 470 -3.93 -7.05 21.53
N GLY A 471 -3.12 -6.12 21.00
CA GLY A 471 -1.67 -6.29 20.82
C GLY A 471 -1.26 -7.27 19.71
N HIS A 472 -2.17 -7.57 18.78
CA HIS A 472 -1.92 -8.41 17.61
C HIS A 472 -2.21 -7.63 16.33
N PHE A 473 -1.28 -7.67 15.39
CA PHE A 473 -1.46 -7.11 14.06
C PHE A 473 -2.15 -8.12 13.15
N ARG A 474 -3.19 -7.70 12.43
CA ARG A 474 -4.05 -8.53 11.60
C ARG A 474 -3.96 -8.03 10.16
N ILE A 475 -3.77 -8.94 9.21
CA ILE A 475 -3.62 -8.59 7.79
C ILE A 475 -4.36 -9.56 6.87
N ALA A 476 -5.08 -9.03 5.88
CA ALA A 476 -5.73 -9.77 4.82
C ALA A 476 -5.00 -9.58 3.49
N THR A 477 -4.78 -10.66 2.74
CA THR A 477 -3.97 -10.63 1.51
C THR A 477 -4.53 -11.51 0.40
N SER A 478 -4.13 -11.20 -0.84
CA SER A 478 -4.38 -12.02 -2.03
C SER A 478 -3.06 -12.45 -2.67
N GLU A 479 -2.91 -13.74 -2.95
CA GLU A 479 -1.76 -14.28 -3.70
C GLU A 479 -2.19 -14.82 -5.07
N GLY A 480 -1.20 -15.01 -5.96
CA GLY A 480 -1.38 -15.70 -7.24
C GLY A 480 -2.20 -14.92 -8.28
N ASN A 481 -2.64 -15.62 -9.33
CA ASN A 481 -3.19 -15.00 -10.53
C ASN A 481 -4.71 -15.24 -10.70
N THR A 482 -5.44 -14.16 -10.96
CA THR A 482 -6.90 -14.14 -11.25
C THR A 482 -7.23 -14.21 -12.75
N PHE A 483 -6.26 -13.98 -13.65
CA PHE A 483 -6.47 -13.81 -15.09
C PHE A 483 -6.13 -15.05 -15.94
N GLY A 484 -6.61 -15.05 -17.19
CA GLY A 484 -6.31 -16.11 -18.17
C GLY A 484 -6.77 -17.51 -17.76
N ASN A 485 -6.03 -18.53 -18.25
CA ASN A 485 -6.37 -19.96 -18.07
C ASN A 485 -5.83 -20.59 -16.78
N ASN A 486 -4.88 -19.95 -16.09
CA ASN A 486 -4.30 -20.44 -14.85
C ASN A 486 -4.76 -19.55 -13.68
N ARG A 487 -6.07 -19.55 -13.42
CA ARG A 487 -6.64 -18.86 -12.26
C ARG A 487 -6.36 -19.67 -11.00
N ASN A 488 -5.30 -19.30 -10.30
CA ASN A 488 -4.81 -20.00 -9.12
C ASN A 488 -4.80 -19.14 -7.86
N SER A 489 -5.33 -17.90 -7.92
CA SER A 489 -5.32 -16.99 -6.78
C SER A 489 -6.02 -17.57 -5.55
N LEU A 490 -5.52 -17.16 -4.39
CA LEU A 490 -6.03 -17.51 -3.06
C LEU A 490 -6.04 -16.25 -2.19
N ASN A 491 -6.92 -16.25 -1.20
CA ASN A 491 -7.10 -15.14 -0.27
C ASN A 491 -6.85 -15.65 1.15
N HIS A 492 -6.23 -14.82 1.98
CA HIS A 492 -5.75 -15.20 3.30
C HIS A 492 -6.05 -14.12 4.33
N LEU A 493 -6.14 -14.54 5.58
CA LEU A 493 -6.02 -13.68 6.76
C LEU A 493 -4.88 -14.24 7.62
N PHE A 494 -4.00 -13.37 8.10
CA PHE A 494 -2.91 -13.68 9.01
C PHE A 494 -3.03 -12.83 10.28
N ILE A 495 -2.64 -13.41 11.42
CA ILE A 495 -2.55 -12.73 12.71
C ILE A 495 -1.12 -12.90 13.22
N LEU A 496 -0.50 -11.78 13.55
CA LEU A 496 0.89 -11.67 14.01
C LEU A 496 0.89 -11.05 15.41
N ASN A 497 1.82 -11.48 16.26
CA ASN A 497 2.00 -10.87 17.58
C ASN A 497 2.82 -9.56 17.51
N ASP A 498 3.01 -8.88 18.65
CA ASP A 498 3.80 -7.66 18.81
C ASP A 498 5.23 -7.72 18.20
N ARG A 499 5.84 -8.91 18.08
CA ARG A 499 7.15 -9.13 17.46
C ARG A 499 7.09 -9.39 15.95
N MET A 500 5.91 -9.23 15.34
CA MET A 500 5.60 -9.60 13.95
C MET A 500 5.82 -11.09 13.62
N GLU A 501 5.71 -11.98 14.61
CA GLU A 501 5.68 -13.43 14.37
C GLU A 501 4.23 -13.87 14.07
N GLN A 502 4.00 -14.63 13.00
CA GLN A 502 2.70 -15.22 12.69
C GLN A 502 2.26 -16.22 13.78
N VAL A 503 1.16 -15.93 14.47
CA VAL A 503 0.56 -16.79 15.50
C VAL A 503 -0.65 -17.59 14.99
N GLY A 504 -1.35 -17.09 13.96
CA GLY A 504 -2.50 -17.77 13.37
C GLY A 504 -2.81 -17.31 11.95
N SER A 505 -3.61 -18.09 11.23
CA SER A 505 -4.02 -17.76 9.85
C SER A 505 -5.26 -18.52 9.37
N VAL A 506 -6.01 -17.91 8.47
CA VAL A 506 -7.04 -18.55 7.64
C VAL A 506 -6.59 -18.45 6.19
N GLU A 507 -6.10 -19.55 5.62
CA GLU A 507 -5.50 -19.56 4.28
C GLU A 507 -6.37 -20.25 3.22
N GLY A 508 -6.25 -19.80 1.97
CA GLY A 508 -6.81 -20.52 0.81
C GLY A 508 -8.26 -20.19 0.45
N LEU A 509 -8.78 -19.07 0.93
CA LEU A 509 -10.16 -18.62 0.72
C LEU A 509 -10.40 -18.18 -0.74
N ALA A 510 -11.66 -18.31 -1.18
CA ALA A 510 -12.18 -17.83 -2.48
C ALA A 510 -11.24 -18.10 -3.68
N LYS A 511 -10.98 -19.37 -3.97
CA LYS A 511 -10.00 -19.76 -4.99
C LYS A 511 -10.38 -19.28 -6.40
N GLY A 512 -9.49 -18.50 -7.01
CA GLY A 512 -9.69 -17.87 -8.33
C GLY A 512 -10.38 -16.52 -8.28
N GLU A 513 -10.50 -15.93 -7.08
CA GLU A 513 -10.99 -14.57 -6.79
C GLU A 513 -9.86 -13.76 -6.13
N ARG A 514 -10.04 -12.45 -5.96
CA ARG A 514 -9.19 -11.57 -5.12
C ARG A 514 -10.03 -10.80 -4.11
N ILE A 515 -9.41 -10.25 -3.06
CA ILE A 515 -10.05 -9.29 -2.15
C ILE A 515 -10.42 -8.01 -2.93
N TYR A 516 -11.59 -7.47 -2.64
CA TYR A 516 -12.07 -6.16 -3.10
C TYR A 516 -12.40 -5.21 -1.96
N SER A 517 -12.67 -5.73 -0.76
CA SER A 517 -12.74 -4.94 0.47
C SER A 517 -12.42 -5.83 1.68
N ALA A 518 -11.87 -5.23 2.73
CA ALA A 518 -11.68 -5.87 4.02
C ALA A 518 -12.04 -4.86 5.13
N ARG A 519 -12.48 -5.36 6.28
CA ARG A 519 -12.74 -4.53 7.46
C ARG A 519 -12.64 -5.35 8.74
N PHE A 520 -12.03 -4.76 9.76
CA PHE A 520 -11.93 -5.34 11.10
C PHE A 520 -12.85 -4.60 12.08
N MET A 521 -13.42 -5.33 13.04
CA MET A 521 -14.30 -4.81 14.11
C MET A 521 -14.15 -5.67 15.36
N GLY A 522 -13.34 -5.23 16.33
CA GLY A 522 -13.04 -6.01 17.55
C GLY A 522 -12.63 -7.45 17.19
N ASP A 523 -13.24 -8.46 17.83
CA ASP A 523 -12.98 -9.89 17.60
C ASP A 523 -13.29 -10.44 16.18
N LYS A 524 -13.70 -9.63 15.20
CA LYS A 524 -14.13 -10.09 13.88
C LYS A 524 -13.39 -9.42 12.74
N ALA A 525 -13.17 -10.19 11.68
CA ALA A 525 -12.73 -9.70 10.38
C ALA A 525 -13.76 -10.03 9.31
N TYR A 526 -13.99 -9.09 8.40
CA TYR A 526 -14.91 -9.19 7.27
C TYR A 526 -14.10 -9.02 5.98
N MET A 527 -14.33 -9.90 5.02
CA MET A 527 -13.57 -9.91 3.77
C MET A 527 -14.52 -10.15 2.61
N VAL A 528 -14.45 -9.28 1.61
CA VAL A 528 -15.20 -9.32 0.36
C VAL A 528 -14.26 -9.72 -0.76
N THR A 529 -14.61 -10.76 -1.52
CA THR A 529 -13.88 -11.19 -2.72
C THR A 529 -14.79 -11.13 -3.94
N PHE A 530 -14.23 -11.16 -5.15
CA PHE A 530 -15.10 -11.19 -6.33
C PHE A 530 -14.52 -11.93 -7.54
N ARG A 531 -15.46 -12.52 -8.30
CA ARG A 531 -15.25 -13.05 -9.65
C ARG A 531 -16.52 -13.03 -10.50
N GLU A 532 -17.63 -13.52 -9.95
CA GLU A 532 -18.96 -13.64 -10.60
C GLU A 532 -20.11 -13.28 -9.63
N THR A 533 -19.91 -13.51 -8.34
CA THR A 533 -20.71 -13.05 -7.19
C THR A 533 -19.74 -12.79 -6.04
N ASP A 534 -20.04 -11.87 -5.13
CA ASP A 534 -19.23 -11.57 -3.94
C ASP A 534 -19.65 -12.42 -2.75
N PRO A 535 -18.78 -13.30 -2.20
CA PRO A 535 -18.91 -13.82 -0.85
C PRO A 535 -18.33 -12.84 0.19
N LEU A 536 -19.22 -12.14 0.91
CA LEU A 536 -18.87 -11.53 2.20
C LEU A 536 -18.60 -12.65 3.21
N PHE A 537 -17.34 -12.85 3.57
CA PHE A 537 -16.91 -13.75 4.63
C PHE A 537 -16.99 -13.07 6.00
N VAL A 538 -17.38 -13.84 7.02
CA VAL A 538 -17.28 -13.47 8.43
C VAL A 538 -16.28 -14.40 9.09
N ILE A 539 -15.21 -13.84 9.66
CA ILE A 539 -14.08 -14.59 10.24
C ILE A 539 -13.97 -14.24 11.72
N ASP A 540 -13.93 -15.27 12.58
CA ASP A 540 -13.59 -15.12 13.99
C ASP A 540 -12.09 -14.92 14.15
N THR A 541 -11.72 -13.98 15.02
CA THR A 541 -10.33 -13.69 15.40
C THR A 541 -10.16 -13.54 16.91
N ALA A 542 -11.21 -13.86 17.71
CA ALA A 542 -11.20 -13.80 19.17
C ALA A 542 -10.11 -14.68 19.82
N ASN A 543 -9.65 -15.72 19.12
CA ASN A 543 -8.45 -16.46 19.45
C ASN A 543 -7.39 -16.24 18.36
N PRO A 544 -6.33 -15.47 18.61
CA PRO A 544 -5.33 -15.15 17.57
C PRO A 544 -4.55 -16.39 17.10
N GLU A 545 -4.44 -17.45 17.90
CA GLU A 545 -3.79 -18.71 17.53
C GLU A 545 -4.66 -19.61 16.64
N ALA A 546 -5.99 -19.38 16.57
CA ALA A 546 -6.91 -20.22 15.79
C ALA A 546 -8.13 -19.44 15.27
N PRO A 547 -7.94 -18.47 14.35
CA PRO A 547 -9.05 -17.82 13.66
C PRO A 547 -9.81 -18.82 12.75
N GLU A 548 -11.12 -18.65 12.59
CA GLU A 548 -11.95 -19.53 11.75
C GLU A 548 -13.04 -18.78 10.96
N VAL A 549 -13.41 -19.30 9.77
CA VAL A 549 -14.54 -18.74 9.00
C VAL A 549 -15.86 -19.19 9.64
N LEU A 550 -16.63 -18.24 10.16
CA LEU A 550 -17.94 -18.50 10.76
C LEU A 550 -19.03 -18.67 9.70
N GLY A 551 -18.99 -17.86 8.63
CA GLY A 551 -20.01 -17.86 7.58
C GLY A 551 -19.61 -17.13 6.31
N GLU A 552 -20.42 -17.32 5.26
CA GLU A 552 -20.33 -16.61 3.98
C GLU A 552 -21.72 -16.18 3.49
N LEU A 553 -21.81 -14.98 2.90
CA LEU A 553 -23.00 -14.45 2.22
C LEU A 553 -22.64 -14.16 0.76
N LYS A 554 -23.22 -14.91 -0.18
CA LYS A 554 -23.02 -14.68 -1.62
C LYS A 554 -24.09 -13.78 -2.22
N ILE A 555 -23.67 -12.64 -2.78
CA ILE A 555 -24.53 -11.60 -3.39
C ILE A 555 -24.11 -11.28 -4.84
N PRO A 556 -25.02 -10.73 -5.67
CA PRO A 556 -24.67 -10.02 -6.89
C PRO A 556 -23.95 -8.71 -6.56
N GLY A 557 -23.05 -8.29 -7.47
CA GLY A 557 -22.17 -7.16 -7.23
C GLY A 557 -20.96 -7.52 -6.37
N PHE A 558 -20.25 -6.47 -5.92
CA PHE A 558 -19.22 -6.54 -4.88
C PHE A 558 -19.10 -5.20 -4.14
N SER A 559 -18.71 -5.23 -2.86
CA SER A 559 -18.33 -4.01 -2.13
C SER A 559 -16.85 -3.65 -2.40
N THR A 560 -16.53 -2.39 -2.63
CA THR A 560 -15.15 -1.88 -2.57
C THR A 560 -14.81 -1.31 -1.19
N TYR A 561 -15.83 -0.86 -0.47
CA TYR A 561 -15.70 -0.25 0.84
C TYR A 561 -16.78 -0.76 1.81
N LEU A 562 -16.37 -1.12 3.03
CA LEU A 562 -17.22 -1.62 4.11
C LEU A 562 -17.16 -0.65 5.30
N HIS A 563 -18.32 -0.12 5.71
CA HIS A 563 -18.46 0.81 6.85
C HIS A 563 -19.42 0.23 7.91
N PRO A 564 -19.01 0.06 9.18
CA PRO A 564 -19.90 -0.37 10.25
C PRO A 564 -21.00 0.63 10.55
N LEU A 565 -22.19 0.10 10.82
CA LEU A 565 -23.34 0.85 11.35
C LEU A 565 -23.52 0.58 12.85
N ASP A 566 -23.25 -0.65 13.29
CA ASP A 566 -23.01 -1.02 14.69
C ASP A 566 -22.28 -2.37 14.74
N GLU A 567 -21.97 -2.86 15.95
CA GLU A 567 -21.36 -4.17 16.24
C GLU A 567 -21.93 -5.37 15.42
N ASN A 568 -23.19 -5.27 14.95
CA ASN A 568 -23.91 -6.33 14.27
C ASN A 568 -24.41 -5.93 12.86
N HIS A 569 -23.96 -4.79 12.30
CA HIS A 569 -24.39 -4.30 10.98
C HIS A 569 -23.26 -3.61 10.20
N LEU A 570 -23.16 -3.91 8.91
CA LEU A 570 -22.23 -3.29 7.96
C LEU A 570 -22.98 -2.65 6.80
N ILE A 571 -22.43 -1.58 6.23
CA ILE A 571 -22.85 -0.93 4.98
C ILE A 571 -21.75 -1.17 3.95
N GLY A 572 -22.06 -1.90 2.88
CA GLY A 572 -21.19 -2.07 1.73
C GLY A 572 -21.49 -1.05 0.64
N PHE A 573 -20.49 -0.29 0.23
CA PHE A 573 -20.51 0.57 -0.94
C PHE A 573 -19.69 -0.07 -2.06
N GLY A 574 -20.20 -0.07 -3.28
CA GLY A 574 -19.50 -0.69 -4.41
C GLY A 574 -20.37 -0.75 -5.68
N VAL A 575 -20.35 -1.90 -6.35
CA VAL A 575 -20.87 -2.07 -7.71
C VAL A 575 -21.89 -3.20 -7.74
N ASP A 576 -23.04 -3.00 -8.39
CA ASP A 576 -23.97 -4.10 -8.71
C ASP A 576 -23.57 -4.77 -10.03
N THR A 577 -23.81 -6.08 -10.16
CA THR A 577 -23.46 -6.83 -11.38
C THR A 577 -24.45 -7.94 -11.74
N GLU A 578 -24.82 -8.02 -13.01
CA GLU A 578 -25.51 -9.17 -13.60
C GLU A 578 -24.54 -10.17 -14.26
N VAL A 579 -24.83 -11.47 -14.08
CA VAL A 579 -24.09 -12.58 -14.70
C VAL A 579 -24.80 -13.04 -15.98
N MET A 580 -24.32 -12.54 -17.12
CA MET A 580 -24.82 -12.88 -18.45
C MET A 580 -24.20 -14.20 -18.95
N LYS A 581 -24.99 -14.97 -19.72
CA LYS A 581 -24.50 -16.18 -20.41
C LYS A 581 -23.89 -15.76 -21.75
N SER A 582 -22.66 -16.19 -22.04
CA SER A 582 -22.10 -16.00 -23.39
C SER A 582 -22.97 -16.68 -24.45
N GLU A 583 -23.06 -16.06 -25.62
CA GLU A 583 -23.76 -16.60 -26.79
C GLU A 583 -23.07 -17.85 -27.36
N SER A 584 -21.77 -18.03 -27.09
CA SER A 584 -20.98 -19.16 -27.58
C SER A 584 -20.94 -20.31 -26.56
N ALA A 585 -21.33 -21.50 -27.02
CA ALA A 585 -21.36 -22.71 -26.19
C ALA A 585 -19.95 -23.23 -25.85
N GLY A 586 -19.38 -22.76 -24.74
CA GLY A 586 -18.07 -23.15 -24.22
C GLY A 586 -17.33 -22.03 -23.50
N ASP A 587 -17.74 -20.78 -23.72
CA ASP A 587 -17.18 -19.59 -23.08
C ASP A 587 -17.59 -19.47 -21.60
N PRO A 588 -16.80 -18.75 -20.77
CA PRO A 588 -17.24 -18.36 -19.43
C PRO A 588 -18.45 -17.41 -19.47
N PRO A 589 -19.21 -17.29 -18.37
CA PRO A 589 -20.20 -16.23 -18.23
C PRO A 589 -19.51 -14.85 -18.26
N GLN A 590 -20.24 -13.84 -18.71
CA GLN A 590 -19.81 -12.45 -18.68
C GLN A 590 -20.44 -11.75 -17.48
N VAL A 591 -19.61 -11.10 -16.67
CA VAL A 591 -20.08 -10.19 -15.63
C VAL A 591 -20.25 -8.82 -16.26
N ARG A 592 -21.42 -8.20 -16.08
CA ARG A 592 -21.69 -6.81 -16.49
C ARG A 592 -22.07 -6.00 -15.26
N GLN A 593 -21.42 -4.84 -15.10
CA GLN A 593 -21.82 -3.85 -14.09
C GLN A 593 -23.17 -3.23 -14.46
N THR A 594 -24.03 -3.04 -13.46
CA THR A 594 -25.41 -2.55 -13.63
C THR A 594 -25.64 -1.17 -13.00
N GLY A 595 -24.91 -0.83 -11.94
CA GLY A 595 -24.94 0.49 -11.29
C GLY A 595 -24.00 0.54 -10.06
N MET A 596 -23.97 1.67 -9.37
CA MET A 596 -23.38 1.72 -8.01
C MET A 596 -24.36 1.07 -7.02
N LYS A 597 -23.85 0.42 -5.98
CA LYS A 597 -24.65 -0.33 -5.01
C LYS A 597 -24.38 0.13 -3.57
N ILE A 598 -25.46 0.31 -2.78
CA ILE A 598 -25.42 0.31 -1.31
C ILE A 598 -26.04 -1.01 -0.83
N SER A 599 -25.37 -1.72 0.07
CA SER A 599 -25.83 -2.99 0.65
C SER A 599 -25.82 -2.90 2.18
N LEU A 600 -26.95 -3.09 2.84
CA LEU A 600 -27.01 -3.15 4.31
C LEU A 600 -26.96 -4.62 4.76
N PHE A 601 -25.92 -4.99 5.49
CA PHE A 601 -25.73 -6.35 5.99
C PHE A 601 -26.15 -6.48 7.46
N ASP A 602 -26.86 -7.57 7.76
CA ASP A 602 -27.17 -8.05 9.11
C ASP A 602 -26.25 -9.24 9.43
N ILE A 603 -25.32 -9.02 10.36
CA ILE A 603 -24.29 -9.99 10.77
C ILE A 603 -24.55 -10.52 12.20
N THR A 604 -25.71 -10.22 12.79
CA THR A 604 -26.13 -10.69 14.14
C THR A 604 -26.09 -12.23 14.31
N ASP A 605 -26.18 -12.96 13.20
CA ASP A 605 -25.91 -14.39 13.11
C ASP A 605 -24.68 -14.59 12.21
N PHE A 606 -23.48 -14.54 12.80
CA PHE A 606 -22.20 -14.67 12.10
C PHE A 606 -22.08 -15.95 11.25
N SER A 607 -22.88 -16.98 11.54
CA SER A 607 -22.89 -18.25 10.77
C SER A 607 -23.75 -18.20 9.50
N ASN A 608 -24.56 -17.16 9.37
CA ASN A 608 -25.56 -16.97 8.32
C ASN A 608 -25.81 -15.46 8.12
N PRO A 609 -24.78 -14.68 7.74
CA PRO A 609 -24.90 -13.25 7.44
C PRO A 609 -25.90 -12.99 6.30
N LYS A 610 -26.57 -11.84 6.30
CA LYS A 610 -27.66 -11.53 5.33
C LYS A 610 -27.54 -10.13 4.76
N GLU A 611 -27.73 -10.03 3.45
CA GLU A 611 -28.12 -8.79 2.80
C GLU A 611 -29.55 -8.47 3.24
N LYS A 612 -29.71 -7.41 4.03
CA LYS A 612 -30.94 -7.01 4.72
C LYS A 612 -31.78 -6.08 3.86
N ASP A 613 -31.09 -5.18 3.16
CA ASP A 613 -31.66 -4.20 2.24
C ASP A 613 -30.60 -3.75 1.23
N THR A 614 -31.02 -3.25 0.07
CA THR A 614 -30.11 -2.81 -1.02
C THR A 614 -30.72 -1.68 -1.84
N GLU A 615 -29.87 -0.74 -2.23
CA GLU A 615 -30.18 0.31 -3.21
C GLU A 615 -29.20 0.23 -4.38
N ILE A 616 -29.71 0.42 -5.60
CA ILE A 616 -28.90 0.44 -6.84
C ILE A 616 -29.08 1.81 -7.51
N ILE A 617 -27.97 2.51 -7.70
CA ILE A 617 -27.89 3.91 -8.10
C ILE A 617 -27.39 4.00 -9.55
N GLY A 618 -28.18 4.66 -10.40
CA GLY A 618 -27.88 4.87 -11.81
C GLY A 618 -27.81 3.59 -12.63
N GLY A 619 -27.13 3.68 -13.77
CA GLY A 619 -26.82 2.58 -14.68
C GLY A 619 -25.31 2.32 -14.80
N PRO A 620 -24.87 1.52 -15.79
CA PRO A 620 -23.47 1.17 -15.99
C PRO A 620 -22.58 2.42 -16.17
N GLY A 621 -21.43 2.45 -15.49
CA GLY A 621 -20.53 3.60 -15.44
C GLY A 621 -20.83 4.61 -14.34
N THR A 622 -21.90 4.43 -13.55
CA THR A 622 -22.15 5.24 -12.35
C THR A 622 -21.10 4.94 -11.28
N PHE A 623 -20.49 5.97 -10.70
CA PHE A 623 -19.45 5.84 -9.68
C PHE A 623 -19.49 6.97 -8.65
N SER A 624 -18.85 6.72 -7.50
CA SER A 624 -18.61 7.70 -6.44
C SER A 624 -17.14 7.71 -6.05
N THR A 625 -16.63 8.88 -5.66
CA THR A 625 -15.33 9.02 -4.97
C THR A 625 -15.24 8.09 -3.76
N LEU A 626 -16.34 7.87 -3.05
CA LEU A 626 -16.48 6.95 -1.92
C LEU A 626 -15.98 5.52 -2.18
N MET A 627 -15.98 5.07 -3.44
CA MET A 627 -15.60 3.72 -3.81
C MET A 627 -14.09 3.47 -3.75
N HIS A 628 -13.28 4.54 -3.72
CA HIS A 628 -11.81 4.50 -3.63
C HIS A 628 -11.23 5.48 -2.59
N ASP A 629 -12.00 6.47 -2.14
CA ASP A 629 -11.62 7.44 -1.12
C ASP A 629 -12.76 7.57 -0.10
N HIS A 630 -12.57 6.90 1.03
CA HIS A 630 -13.53 6.84 2.13
C HIS A 630 -13.79 8.18 2.83
N LYS A 631 -12.90 9.18 2.70
CA LYS A 631 -13.07 10.52 3.30
C LYS A 631 -14.20 11.28 2.60
N ALA A 632 -14.61 10.82 1.41
CA ALA A 632 -15.85 11.25 0.75
C ALA A 632 -17.15 10.76 1.45
N LEU A 633 -17.09 9.92 2.49
CA LEU A 633 -18.28 9.54 3.29
C LEU A 633 -18.62 10.63 4.31
N PHE A 634 -19.67 11.39 4.02
CA PHE A 634 -20.38 12.16 5.04
C PHE A 634 -21.16 11.23 5.96
N HIS A 635 -21.06 11.46 7.28
CA HIS A 635 -21.84 10.75 8.29
C HIS A 635 -22.30 11.72 9.39
N HIS A 636 -23.61 11.81 9.62
CA HIS A 636 -24.20 12.52 10.77
C HIS A 636 -24.89 11.51 11.70
N LYS A 637 -24.18 11.12 12.77
CA LYS A 637 -24.57 10.03 13.69
C LYS A 637 -25.99 10.14 14.23
N GLU A 638 -26.37 11.28 14.81
CA GLU A 638 -27.69 11.42 15.45
C GLU A 638 -28.87 11.17 14.50
N ARG A 639 -28.79 11.68 13.27
CA ARG A 639 -29.82 11.53 12.22
C ARG A 639 -29.66 10.26 11.39
N ASN A 640 -28.60 9.48 11.62
CA ASN A 640 -28.25 8.27 10.87
C ASN A 640 -28.13 8.55 9.35
N LEU A 641 -27.67 9.75 8.99
CA LEU A 641 -27.49 10.19 7.60
C LEU A 641 -26.09 9.82 7.11
N PHE A 642 -26.03 9.18 5.95
CA PHE A 642 -24.82 8.84 5.21
C PHE A 642 -24.90 9.48 3.83
N GLY A 643 -23.84 10.17 3.39
CA GLY A 643 -23.85 10.90 2.13
C GLY A 643 -22.53 10.84 1.39
N PHE A 644 -22.56 11.03 0.07
CA PHE A 644 -21.38 10.95 -0.77
C PHE A 644 -21.58 11.63 -2.13
N PRO A 645 -20.51 12.14 -2.77
CA PRO A 645 -20.55 12.58 -4.16
C PRO A 645 -20.92 11.47 -5.13
N ILE A 646 -21.63 11.77 -6.21
CA ILE A 646 -22.04 10.81 -7.24
C ILE A 646 -21.81 11.38 -8.64
N VAL A 647 -21.36 10.53 -9.57
CA VAL A 647 -21.39 10.77 -11.01
C VAL A 647 -22.24 9.68 -11.63
N MET A 648 -23.42 10.02 -12.13
CA MET A 648 -24.39 9.05 -12.65
C MET A 648 -24.33 8.92 -14.17
N TYR A 649 -24.32 7.67 -14.64
CA TYR A 649 -24.40 7.28 -16.04
C TYR A 649 -25.58 6.33 -16.26
N ASP A 650 -26.03 6.18 -17.51
CA ASP A 650 -27.04 5.21 -17.95
C ASP A 650 -26.66 4.66 -19.34
N GLU A 651 -27.19 3.48 -19.71
CA GLU A 651 -26.96 2.87 -21.01
C GLU A 651 -28.02 3.34 -22.03
N LYS A 652 -27.58 3.87 -23.18
CA LYS A 652 -28.49 4.16 -24.29
C LYS A 652 -29.05 2.85 -24.87
N THR A 653 -30.36 2.63 -24.68
CA THR A 653 -31.12 1.45 -25.13
C THR A 653 -30.96 1.06 -26.60
N ASP A 654 -30.53 2.00 -27.44
CA ASP A 654 -30.46 1.86 -28.89
C ASP A 654 -29.02 1.64 -29.40
N THR A 655 -27.98 1.85 -28.58
CA THR A 655 -26.57 1.81 -28.99
C THR A 655 -25.60 1.14 -28.01
N ASN A 656 -26.03 0.82 -26.78
CA ASN A 656 -25.16 0.33 -25.70
C ASN A 656 -24.00 1.30 -25.35
N GLU A 657 -24.14 2.58 -25.70
CA GLU A 657 -23.20 3.64 -25.29
C GLU A 657 -23.58 4.15 -23.90
N MET A 658 -22.58 4.40 -23.06
CA MET A 658 -22.79 5.16 -21.81
C MET A 658 -23.28 6.58 -22.12
N ASN A 659 -24.13 7.11 -21.24
CA ASN A 659 -24.66 8.47 -21.28
C ASN A 659 -24.62 9.06 -19.86
N PHE A 660 -23.83 10.10 -19.66
CA PHE A 660 -23.85 10.91 -18.44
C PHE A 660 -25.27 11.40 -18.14
N VAL A 661 -25.74 11.27 -16.91
CA VAL A 661 -27.09 11.67 -16.48
C VAL A 661 -27.03 13.00 -15.73
N SER A 662 -26.26 13.04 -14.64
CA SER A 662 -25.99 14.21 -13.80
C SER A 662 -24.83 13.85 -12.84
N GLN A 663 -24.26 14.86 -12.19
CA GLN A 663 -23.29 14.74 -11.11
C GLN A 663 -23.82 15.51 -9.89
N GLY A 664 -23.33 15.18 -8.70
CA GLY A 664 -23.82 15.81 -7.48
C GLY A 664 -23.42 15.04 -6.24
N ALA A 665 -24.33 14.94 -5.28
CA ALA A 665 -24.21 14.10 -4.10
C ALA A 665 -25.59 13.60 -3.63
N LEU A 666 -25.60 12.43 -2.99
CA LEU A 666 -26.80 11.78 -2.45
C LEU A 666 -26.67 11.65 -0.93
N LEU A 667 -27.79 11.75 -0.21
CA LEU A 667 -27.88 11.52 1.23
C LEU A 667 -28.96 10.48 1.53
N TYR A 668 -28.59 9.46 2.32
CA TYR A 668 -29.45 8.35 2.73
C TYR A 668 -29.51 8.28 4.26
N THR A 669 -30.71 8.12 4.82
CA THR A 669 -30.89 7.60 6.18
C THR A 669 -30.73 6.09 6.13
N ILE A 670 -29.73 5.53 6.83
CA ILE A 670 -29.47 4.08 6.86
C ILE A 670 -29.56 3.58 8.30
N THR A 671 -30.49 2.65 8.57
CA THR A 671 -30.68 2.09 9.92
C THR A 671 -31.00 0.61 9.91
N LYS A 672 -30.56 -0.12 10.94
CA LYS A 672 -30.86 -1.55 11.16
C LYS A 672 -32.35 -1.93 11.25
N ASN A 673 -33.25 -0.95 11.36
CA ASN A 673 -34.70 -1.17 11.48
C ASN A 673 -35.48 -0.77 10.22
N ASN A 674 -35.10 0.36 9.58
CA ASN A 674 -35.86 0.94 8.47
C ASN A 674 -35.23 0.68 7.10
N GLY A 675 -34.01 0.13 7.05
CA GLY A 675 -33.30 -0.13 5.79
C GLY A 675 -32.47 1.07 5.31
N ILE A 676 -32.28 1.15 4.00
CA ILE A 676 -31.66 2.25 3.26
C ILE A 676 -32.78 3.14 2.73
N GLN A 677 -32.78 4.44 3.06
CA GLN A 677 -33.84 5.36 2.65
C GLN A 677 -33.23 6.66 2.13
N LEU A 678 -33.49 7.02 0.88
CA LEU A 678 -33.04 8.29 0.31
C LEU A 678 -33.68 9.46 1.09
N ALA A 679 -32.84 10.34 1.64
CA ALA A 679 -33.22 11.48 2.45
C ALA A 679 -33.15 12.80 1.66
N SER A 680 -32.13 12.97 0.80
CA SER A 680 -31.98 14.14 -0.07
C SER A 680 -31.04 13.88 -1.25
N GLU A 681 -31.14 14.74 -2.27
CA GLU A 681 -30.27 14.77 -3.45
C GLU A 681 -29.78 16.21 -3.70
N ILE A 682 -28.50 16.38 -4.00
CA ILE A 682 -27.90 17.67 -4.43
C ILE A 682 -27.32 17.43 -5.83
N MET A 683 -28.11 17.66 -6.87
CA MET A 683 -27.78 17.26 -8.25
C MET A 683 -27.70 18.46 -9.20
N ASP A 684 -26.70 18.45 -10.08
CA ASP A 684 -26.47 19.52 -11.04
C ASP A 684 -27.39 19.41 -12.27
N GLU A 685 -27.89 20.56 -12.76
CA GLU A 685 -28.63 20.64 -14.02
C GLU A 685 -27.70 20.31 -15.21
N LYS A 686 -27.83 19.10 -15.77
CA LYS A 686 -27.08 18.67 -16.96
C LYS A 686 -27.24 19.66 -18.12
N GLN A 687 -26.13 20.21 -18.59
CA GLN A 687 -26.12 21.26 -19.60
C GLN A 687 -26.42 20.72 -21.01
N SER A 688 -27.02 21.56 -21.85
CA SER A 688 -27.46 21.21 -23.20
C SER A 688 -26.29 20.87 -24.13
N GLY A 689 -25.96 19.59 -24.24
CA GLY A 689 -24.84 19.06 -25.03
C GLY A 689 -23.69 18.48 -24.21
N GLN A 690 -23.78 18.52 -22.88
CA GLN A 690 -22.86 17.84 -21.97
C GLN A 690 -22.93 16.32 -22.19
N GLN A 691 -21.76 15.68 -22.29
CA GLN A 691 -21.61 14.24 -22.58
C GLN A 691 -20.97 13.45 -21.43
N TYR A 692 -20.25 14.14 -20.54
CA TYR A 692 -19.46 13.64 -19.43
C TYR A 692 -19.62 14.58 -18.22
N GLU A 693 -19.11 14.16 -17.07
CA GLU A 693 -18.90 15.00 -15.89
C GLU A 693 -18.03 16.24 -16.18
N ASP A 694 -18.16 17.25 -15.31
CA ASP A 694 -17.37 18.47 -15.29
C ASP A 694 -16.62 18.56 -13.95
N TRP A 695 -15.33 18.26 -13.98
CA TRP A 695 -14.45 18.15 -12.82
C TRP A 695 -14.36 19.44 -12.00
N ASP A 696 -14.38 20.61 -12.65
CA ASP A 696 -14.36 21.91 -11.99
C ASP A 696 -15.62 22.15 -11.13
N SER A 697 -16.73 21.49 -11.44
CA SER A 697 -17.98 21.60 -10.69
C SER A 697 -18.37 20.34 -9.91
N GLN A 698 -17.55 19.28 -9.89
CA GLN A 698 -17.85 18.08 -9.10
C GLN A 698 -17.79 18.37 -7.58
N ILE A 699 -18.71 17.79 -6.81
CA ILE A 699 -18.66 17.81 -5.34
C ILE A 699 -17.54 16.87 -4.89
N GLN A 700 -16.63 17.37 -4.06
CA GLN A 700 -15.49 16.62 -3.52
C GLN A 700 -15.79 16.09 -2.11
N ARG A 701 -16.47 16.89 -1.29
CA ARG A 701 -16.87 16.56 0.09
C ARG A 701 -18.26 17.13 0.40
N LEU A 702 -18.94 16.44 1.33
CA LEU A 702 -20.09 16.95 2.07
C LEU A 702 -19.68 17.06 3.55
N LEU A 703 -20.11 18.11 4.24
CA LEU A 703 -19.89 18.30 5.69
C LEU A 703 -21.09 19.01 6.33
N TYR A 704 -21.34 18.82 7.62
CA TYR A 704 -22.37 19.53 8.39
C TYR A 704 -21.75 20.42 9.46
N ILE A 705 -22.43 21.51 9.79
CA ILE A 705 -22.13 22.38 10.92
C ILE A 705 -23.47 22.81 11.52
N GLY A 706 -23.78 22.28 12.71
CA GLY A 706 -25.15 22.32 13.26
C GLY A 706 -26.18 21.76 12.28
N ASP A 707 -27.32 22.44 12.15
CA ASP A 707 -28.42 22.07 11.26
C ASP A 707 -28.18 22.38 9.76
N THR A 708 -26.97 22.77 9.35
CA THR A 708 -26.64 23.15 7.96
C THR A 708 -25.70 22.14 7.32
N LEU A 709 -26.05 21.70 6.10
CA LEU A 709 -25.23 20.85 5.24
C LEU A 709 -24.45 21.74 4.25
N TYR A 710 -23.20 21.40 3.95
CA TYR A 710 -22.36 22.12 3.00
C TYR A 710 -21.81 21.16 1.95
N SER A 711 -21.88 21.56 0.69
CA SER A 711 -21.21 20.86 -0.42
C SER A 711 -19.98 21.66 -0.86
N VAL A 712 -18.80 21.04 -0.78
CA VAL A 712 -17.54 21.62 -1.24
C VAL A 712 -17.20 21.09 -2.62
N ARG A 713 -16.90 22.01 -3.54
CA ARG A 713 -16.46 21.76 -4.91
C ARG A 713 -15.16 22.51 -5.15
N ALA A 714 -14.42 22.15 -6.20
CA ALA A 714 -13.10 22.71 -6.51
C ALA A 714 -13.07 24.25 -6.68
N ASN A 715 -14.21 24.92 -6.87
CA ASN A 715 -14.32 26.38 -7.05
C ASN A 715 -15.37 27.10 -6.17
N LYS A 716 -16.14 26.39 -5.33
CA LYS A 716 -17.16 27.01 -4.46
C LYS A 716 -17.58 26.12 -3.29
N VAL A 717 -18.11 26.75 -2.25
CA VAL A 717 -18.86 26.08 -1.17
C VAL A 717 -20.30 26.61 -1.16
N GLU A 718 -21.27 25.70 -1.07
CA GLU A 718 -22.71 25.99 -1.08
C GLU A 718 -23.38 25.39 0.17
N SER A 719 -24.31 26.13 0.78
CA SER A 719 -25.07 25.67 1.95
C SER A 719 -26.45 25.12 1.58
N HIS A 720 -26.88 24.04 2.24
CA HIS A 720 -28.15 23.35 2.04
C HIS A 720 -28.82 23.05 3.39
N ASP A 721 -30.14 22.88 3.41
CA ASP A 721 -30.86 22.42 4.60
C ASP A 721 -30.48 20.94 4.90
N LEU A 722 -30.10 20.63 6.15
CA LEU A 722 -29.80 19.26 6.57
C LEU A 722 -31.13 18.48 6.82
N PRO A 723 -31.35 17.31 6.19
CA PRO A 723 -32.61 16.55 6.32
C PRO A 723 -32.98 16.18 7.76
N GLU A 724 -34.29 16.22 8.09
CA GLU A 724 -34.86 15.84 9.41
C GLU A 724 -34.75 14.33 9.72
#